data_AF-A0A8H6MPT8-F1
#
_entry.id   AF-A0A8H6MPT8-F1
#
_cell.length_a   1.000
_cell.length_b   1.000
_cell.length_c   1.000
_cell.angle_alpha   90.00
_cell.angle_beta   90.00
_cell.angle_gamma   90.00
#
_symmetry.space_group_name_H-M   'P 1'
#
loop_
_entity.id
_entity.type
_entity.pdbx_description
1 polymer ?
#
loop_
_entity_poly.entity_id
_entity_poly.type
_entity_poly.pdbx_seq_one_letter_code
_entity_poly.pdbx_strand_id
1 'polypeptide(L)'
;MRSLWALVAGLGLVTAQEELFYDADQYPLIPNYGPLPGPSYMVDNQKNYYKVAPDKGKQDGADYHESGDFHAYMKTEPSAEKRPPTALYNETLLEWEANVTYVETERPSLRLAETGYWLPKLAGKGKQPIAGGDYKFYRSVTDYGAKGDGTTDDTEAINAAIEDGNRCGRECGNTFSHGAIIYFPPGTYKVCRPIIQLYYTQFIGDAIDMPTLKGCDKFKGIAIVDTDPYIPEGNGANWYINQNQFFRQIRNIRFDLREMPLSTDDHDQPLVPTGIHWQVSQACSLQNLLFEMPDAKDDEKVTHVGIFMENGSGGFVSDLTFRGGSIGWRAGSQQYTVINLKFENCLTAVQMIWDWGFNWQRVEINGGAIGFNISGVGGIDGQGVGSISLIDSKITNCPIGILTRSGKNAPNIVIDNLEMSGVAATIRDTDGNVILGSSGKIDLWALGKRYDGYEGKTTSGAVEAPKKSTKLLDSSGKLFYRPRPQYEDFDSGQFRIATDHGCKNDGTGDNTNAINTFLRDARSASQIAYFPAGIYRVGGTVLIPTGSRVVGASWSQIQGAGAYFSDVFNPRVVVQVGQKGDVGTMEISDMMFNVQGATAGAIVLEWNVHESSQGSAAMWDSHVRVGGATGSDLDVDTCPKFGFNEGCICASMLFHITPQASGYFENMWIWLADHDNDMVVSDSPDKLVNQISIYAARGTLIESEGPTWLYGTGSEHVVLYQYQLYGAKDVYLGHIQTETPYYQPVPVAPLPFEAGKSFPGDPSFEHCTTEGCKEAWGLRIIDSEGITLHSVGMYSFFQEYYQDCLETFDCQERICEVKGSKDVALFNVFTVGTVEVASGINDGAIMQDDDNQRGFTTEISVWIPLEGDDKVNIVYVGPEVYTQPDVTCSPPCLLVFPTSSLSEPTTINPGTYTTSLEYGASTETTIGGQVVTTFITTITTVTLPLKPVTTDGIAYSNYNVTGSSTVSSITVLPSIDLDPVPVPLPDGQGGTTTRTVRLPPWPDVTRGPPEDWGNAPGETSGTVSGTFRTPFTTVISATGPTVTTISFPATVSPFSIQCPPDSEIVFNTPRTTLTTDCETSTEIRMEFKCPATRVITFIGASTATISADCTIATAIDNNPGDNIPTTQGPTTTDEPPVTGPLPTYTTFPAGQIEAVEEDDDDDDDVVGFITPCNLWFFNVSWTHLLAFLDQS
;
A
#
# COMPACT_ATOMS: atom_id res chain seq x y z
N MET A 1 53.31 51.04 30.40
CA MET A 1 52.25 51.05 29.37
C MET A 1 52.78 51.23 27.93
N ARG A 2 53.84 50.51 27.50
CA ARG A 2 54.23 50.40 26.07
C ARG A 2 54.77 49.01 25.68
N SER A 3 54.58 48.01 26.54
CA SER A 3 55.17 46.67 26.43
C SER A 3 54.14 45.53 26.50
N LEU A 4 52.84 45.85 26.56
CA LEU A 4 51.75 44.85 26.54
C LEU A 4 51.07 44.72 25.17
N TRP A 5 51.40 45.61 24.21
CA TRP A 5 50.80 45.63 22.86
C TRP A 5 51.54 44.75 21.84
N ALA A 6 52.75 44.28 22.16
CA ALA A 6 53.56 43.49 21.24
C ALA A 6 53.29 41.97 21.29
N LEU A 7 52.58 41.46 22.31
CA LEU A 7 52.26 40.03 22.42
C LEU A 7 50.88 39.64 21.88
N VAL A 8 50.01 40.61 21.59
CA VAL A 8 48.64 40.37 21.08
C VAL A 8 48.59 40.45 19.53
N ALA A 9 49.59 41.07 18.90
CA ALA A 9 49.66 41.26 17.45
C ALA A 9 50.38 40.12 16.69
N GLY A 10 50.73 39.02 17.36
CA GLY A 10 51.54 37.91 16.80
C GLY A 10 50.85 36.55 16.72
N LEU A 11 49.56 36.47 17.06
CA LEU A 11 48.78 35.22 17.07
C LEU A 11 47.62 35.18 16.06
N GLY A 12 47.40 36.27 15.32
CA GLY A 12 46.40 36.35 14.26
C GLY A 12 47.03 36.21 12.88
N LEU A 13 47.49 35.00 12.52
CA LEU A 13 47.78 34.54 11.15
C LEU A 13 48.21 33.06 11.14
N VAL A 14 47.43 32.20 11.80
CA VAL A 14 47.27 30.81 11.37
C VAL A 14 45.79 30.66 11.07
N THR A 15 45.42 30.93 9.82
CA THR A 15 44.14 30.44 9.29
C THR A 15 44.18 28.93 9.41
N ALA A 16 43.29 28.38 10.24
CA ALA A 16 43.00 26.95 10.17
C ALA A 16 42.35 26.71 8.81
N GLN A 17 43.16 26.34 7.83
CA GLN A 17 42.68 25.58 6.69
C GLN A 17 42.17 24.28 7.31
N GLU A 18 40.86 24.04 7.24
CA GLU A 18 40.35 22.68 7.47
C GLU A 18 41.12 21.77 6.50
N GLU A 19 41.65 20.66 6.99
CA GLU A 19 42.41 19.75 6.13
C GLU A 19 41.45 19.16 5.11
N LEU A 20 41.47 19.73 3.89
CA LEU A 20 40.71 19.21 2.76
C LEU A 20 41.10 17.74 2.59
N PHE A 21 40.11 16.85 2.67
CA PHE A 21 40.32 15.41 2.56
C PHE A 21 40.79 14.95 1.16
N TYR A 22 41.16 15.87 0.27
CA TYR A 22 41.54 15.65 -1.13
C TYR A 22 42.65 16.61 -1.57
N ASP A 23 43.35 16.22 -2.65
CA ASP A 23 44.38 17.05 -3.27
C ASP A 23 43.75 18.11 -4.19
N ALA A 24 43.90 19.39 -3.84
CA ALA A 24 43.35 20.49 -4.62
C ALA A 24 43.98 20.61 -6.02
N ASP A 25 45.25 20.21 -6.21
CA ASP A 25 45.91 20.24 -7.53
C ASP A 25 45.30 19.19 -8.48
N GLN A 26 44.76 18.10 -7.95
CA GLN A 26 44.05 17.07 -8.72
C GLN A 26 42.61 17.48 -9.07
N TYR A 27 41.99 18.35 -8.27
CA TYR A 27 40.60 18.79 -8.41
C TYR A 27 40.46 20.32 -8.50
N PRO A 28 41.09 20.98 -9.50
CA PRO A 28 41.22 22.45 -9.57
C PRO A 28 39.92 23.20 -9.89
N LEU A 29 38.80 22.50 -10.05
CA LEU A 29 37.46 23.08 -10.19
C LEU A 29 36.75 23.22 -8.84
N ILE A 30 37.29 22.67 -7.76
CA ILE A 30 36.76 22.86 -6.40
C ILE A 30 37.45 24.09 -5.79
N PRO A 31 36.72 25.07 -5.24
CA PRO A 31 37.31 26.22 -4.55
C PRO A 31 38.19 25.82 -3.37
N ASN A 32 39.18 26.65 -3.05
CA ASN A 32 40.12 26.48 -1.95
C ASN A 32 39.46 26.45 -0.56
N TYR A 33 38.21 26.91 -0.43
CA TYR A 33 37.42 26.82 0.80
C TYR A 33 36.67 25.48 0.97
N GLY A 34 36.65 24.63 -0.06
CA GLY A 34 36.03 23.30 -0.01
C GLY A 34 34.48 23.28 0.06
N PRO A 35 33.87 22.13 0.38
CA PRO A 35 32.44 22.02 0.61
C PRO A 35 32.04 22.76 1.90
N LEU A 36 30.88 23.40 1.91
CA LEU A 36 30.38 24.13 3.08
C LEU A 36 29.62 23.21 4.04
N PRO A 37 29.63 23.49 5.36
CA PRO A 37 28.66 22.90 6.27
C PRO A 37 27.23 23.29 5.84
N GLY A 38 26.26 22.42 6.13
CA GLY A 38 24.84 22.73 5.91
C GLY A 38 24.41 24.00 6.67
N PRO A 39 23.48 24.81 6.12
CA PRO A 39 22.94 25.96 6.83
C PRO A 39 22.37 25.56 8.19
N SER A 40 22.58 26.39 9.23
CA SER A 40 22.34 25.97 10.61
C SER A 40 20.87 25.69 10.95
N TYR A 41 19.91 26.23 10.18
CA TYR A 41 18.48 25.96 10.32
C TYR A 41 18.03 24.71 9.54
N MET A 42 18.87 24.20 8.61
CA MET A 42 18.58 23.05 7.77
C MET A 42 18.91 21.73 8.48
N VAL A 43 18.17 21.52 9.57
CA VAL A 43 18.19 20.36 10.46
C VAL A 43 16.75 19.90 10.68
N ASP A 44 16.54 18.73 11.28
CA ASP A 44 15.21 18.36 11.75
C ASP A 44 14.75 19.34 12.85
N ASN A 45 13.76 20.17 12.52
CA ASN A 45 13.23 21.21 13.39
C ASN A 45 12.03 20.74 14.23
N GLN A 46 11.73 19.43 14.27
CA GLN A 46 10.65 18.90 15.10
C GLN A 46 10.79 19.39 16.56
N LYS A 47 9.70 19.96 17.11
CA LYS A 47 9.64 20.59 18.44
C LYS A 47 10.66 21.74 18.66
N ASN A 48 11.28 22.26 17.60
CA ASN A 48 12.41 23.19 17.59
C ASN A 48 13.57 22.77 18.53
N TYR A 49 13.89 21.47 18.56
CA TYR A 49 14.90 20.91 19.46
C TYR A 49 16.24 21.66 19.43
N TYR A 50 16.70 22.02 18.23
CA TYR A 50 17.95 22.75 18.00
C TYR A 50 17.86 24.27 18.18
N LYS A 51 16.66 24.86 18.36
CA LYS A 51 16.40 26.31 18.55
C LYS A 51 16.83 27.20 17.37
N VAL A 52 16.75 26.63 16.16
CA VAL A 52 17.19 27.22 14.89
C VAL A 52 16.12 27.17 13.81
N ALA A 53 14.91 26.69 14.11
CA ALA A 53 13.81 26.63 13.16
C ALA A 53 13.57 27.99 12.47
N PRO A 54 13.06 28.01 11.22
CA PRO A 54 12.68 29.23 10.49
C PRO A 54 11.55 30.09 11.09
N ASP A 55 11.32 30.05 12.40
CA ASP A 55 10.18 30.66 13.10
C ASP A 55 10.40 32.13 13.55
N LYS A 56 11.56 32.74 13.25
CA LYS A 56 11.82 34.16 13.53
C LYS A 56 11.44 35.10 12.38
N GLY A 57 11.19 34.55 11.19
CA GLY A 57 10.69 35.31 10.05
C GLY A 57 9.30 35.88 10.33
N LYS A 58 8.82 36.74 9.42
CA LYS A 58 7.41 37.19 9.41
C LYS A 58 6.59 36.53 8.32
N GLN A 59 7.22 35.81 7.40
CA GLN A 59 6.49 35.07 6.39
C GLN A 59 5.69 33.94 7.02
N ASP A 60 4.38 33.97 6.79
CA ASP A 60 3.39 32.99 7.24
C ASP A 60 2.48 32.70 6.04
N GLY A 61 3.01 31.95 5.07
CA GLY A 61 2.37 31.75 3.77
C GLY A 61 2.71 32.82 2.73
N ALA A 62 1.73 33.18 1.89
CA ALA A 62 1.94 34.05 0.74
C ALA A 62 1.99 35.53 1.14
N ASP A 63 3.02 36.24 0.65
CA ASP A 63 3.18 37.68 0.90
C ASP A 63 2.66 38.51 -0.29
N TYR A 64 1.49 39.10 -0.10
CA TYR A 64 0.85 40.10 -0.95
C TYR A 64 1.37 41.52 -0.65
N HIS A 65 2.70 41.71 -0.75
CA HIS A 65 3.36 42.95 -0.36
C HIS A 65 2.92 44.18 -1.19
N GLU A 66 2.64 44.00 -2.48
CA GLU A 66 2.30 45.09 -3.39
C GLU A 66 0.81 45.41 -3.37
N SER A 67 -0.05 44.40 -3.21
CA SER A 67 -1.51 44.55 -3.22
C SER A 67 -2.14 44.62 -1.82
N GLY A 68 -1.41 44.24 -0.77
CA GLY A 68 -1.81 44.27 0.64
C GLY A 68 -2.40 42.95 1.15
N ASP A 69 -3.31 42.34 0.38
CA ASP A 69 -3.88 41.02 0.66
C ASP A 69 -4.47 40.36 -0.61
N PHE A 70 -4.78 39.06 -0.53
CA PHE A 70 -5.40 38.28 -1.61
C PHE A 70 -6.70 38.92 -2.15
N HIS A 71 -7.59 39.42 -1.28
CA HIS A 71 -8.86 40.01 -1.70
C HIS A 71 -8.68 41.38 -2.39
N ALA A 72 -7.64 42.13 -2.03
CA ALA A 72 -7.25 43.34 -2.72
C ALA A 72 -6.67 43.03 -4.11
N TYR A 73 -5.76 42.05 -4.22
CA TYR A 73 -5.21 41.56 -5.49
C TYR A 73 -6.32 41.14 -6.46
N MET A 74 -7.25 40.30 -6.00
CA MET A 74 -8.33 39.76 -6.81
C MET A 74 -9.39 40.80 -7.24
N LYS A 75 -9.43 41.99 -6.61
CA LYS A 75 -10.27 43.11 -7.04
C LYS A 75 -9.63 43.95 -8.15
N THR A 76 -8.31 43.93 -8.28
CA THR A 76 -7.57 44.76 -9.25
C THR A 76 -7.27 44.06 -10.58
N GLU A 77 -7.28 42.73 -10.62
CA GLU A 77 -7.01 41.96 -11.84
C GLU A 77 -8.20 41.91 -12.83
N PRO A 78 -7.97 41.83 -14.16
CA PRO A 78 -9.03 41.83 -15.18
C PRO A 78 -10.01 40.65 -15.11
N SER A 79 -9.74 39.63 -14.29
CA SER A 79 -10.70 38.52 -14.08
C SER A 79 -11.97 38.96 -13.35
N ALA A 80 -11.95 40.11 -12.65
CA ALA A 80 -13.10 40.67 -11.95
C ALA A 80 -14.30 40.97 -12.89
N GLU A 81 -14.05 41.35 -14.15
CA GLU A 81 -15.12 41.61 -15.14
C GLU A 81 -15.79 40.32 -15.68
N LYS A 82 -15.29 39.13 -15.34
CA LYS A 82 -15.81 37.83 -15.82
C LYS A 82 -16.41 36.94 -14.73
N ARG A 83 -16.34 37.32 -13.45
CA ARG A 83 -16.94 36.55 -12.36
C ARG A 83 -18.42 36.93 -12.21
N PRO A 84 -19.38 35.98 -12.22
CA PRO A 84 -20.69 36.25 -11.64
C PRO A 84 -20.51 36.53 -10.13
N PRO A 85 -21.36 37.37 -9.52
CA PRO A 85 -21.19 37.72 -8.11
C PRO A 85 -21.41 36.49 -7.22
N THR A 86 -20.34 36.01 -6.59
CA THR A 86 -20.42 35.01 -5.52
C THR A 86 -21.19 35.59 -4.32
N ALA A 87 -22.00 34.74 -3.68
CA ALA A 87 -22.88 35.18 -2.61
C ALA A 87 -22.07 35.66 -1.38
N LEU A 88 -22.17 36.94 -1.08
CA LEU A 88 -21.64 37.54 0.13
C LEU A 88 -22.37 36.97 1.36
N TYR A 89 -21.62 36.41 2.31
CA TYR A 89 -22.10 36.25 3.67
C TYR A 89 -22.19 37.64 4.32
N ASN A 90 -23.32 37.92 4.97
CA ASN A 90 -23.69 39.26 5.43
C ASN A 90 -22.84 39.79 6.59
N GLU A 91 -22.23 40.96 6.40
CA GLU A 91 -22.26 42.01 7.43
C GLU A 91 -22.78 43.33 6.84
N THR A 92 -23.96 43.74 7.31
CA THR A 92 -24.59 45.08 7.24
C THR A 92 -24.55 45.89 5.92
N LEU A 93 -25.72 45.94 5.27
CA LEU A 93 -26.09 46.85 4.18
C LEU A 93 -25.81 48.35 4.43
N LEU A 94 -25.34 49.04 3.37
CA LEU A 94 -25.73 50.42 3.05
C LEU A 94 -25.59 50.65 1.53
N GLU A 95 -26.72 50.87 0.84
CA GLU A 95 -26.78 51.02 -0.62
C GLU A 95 -26.36 52.42 -1.09
N TRP A 96 -25.69 52.49 -2.25
CA TRP A 96 -25.69 53.69 -3.10
C TRP A 96 -25.56 53.30 -4.58
N GLU A 97 -26.63 53.46 -5.36
CA GLU A 97 -26.60 53.27 -6.82
C GLU A 97 -25.98 54.47 -7.53
N ALA A 98 -25.10 54.23 -8.51
CA ALA A 98 -24.62 55.25 -9.45
C ALA A 98 -24.45 54.67 -10.86
N ASN A 99 -25.36 55.03 -11.77
CA ASN A 99 -25.27 54.69 -13.20
C ASN A 99 -24.07 55.38 -13.87
N VAL A 100 -23.13 54.60 -14.41
CA VAL A 100 -22.12 55.09 -15.36
C VAL A 100 -22.00 54.12 -16.53
N THR A 101 -22.21 54.63 -17.74
CA THR A 101 -22.05 53.88 -19.00
C THR A 101 -20.59 53.79 -19.39
N TYR A 102 -20.07 52.57 -19.57
CA TYR A 102 -18.72 52.31 -20.06
C TYR A 102 -18.59 52.54 -21.58
N VAL A 103 -17.40 52.94 -22.00
CA VAL A 103 -16.97 53.01 -23.42
C VAL A 103 -15.78 52.08 -23.57
N GLU A 104 -15.92 51.03 -24.38
CA GLU A 104 -14.82 50.11 -24.68
C GLU A 104 -13.70 50.80 -25.46
N THR A 105 -12.46 50.58 -25.04
CA THR A 105 -11.27 50.82 -25.87
C THR A 105 -10.34 49.61 -25.75
N GLU A 106 -10.27 48.81 -26.82
CA GLU A 106 -9.40 47.65 -26.91
C GLU A 106 -7.93 48.01 -26.67
N ARG A 107 -7.22 47.20 -25.89
CA ARG A 107 -5.75 47.13 -25.87
C ARG A 107 -5.31 45.71 -26.24
N PRO A 108 -4.31 45.54 -27.12
CA PRO A 108 -3.89 44.21 -27.56
C PRO A 108 -3.11 43.50 -26.45
N SER A 109 -3.61 42.36 -25.99
CA SER A 109 -2.88 41.46 -25.09
C SER A 109 -1.83 40.66 -25.87
N LEU A 110 -0.56 40.82 -25.52
CA LEU A 110 0.47 39.83 -25.85
C LEU A 110 0.21 38.57 -25.00
N ARG A 111 -0.47 37.57 -25.57
CA ARG A 111 -0.45 36.21 -25.00
C ARG A 111 0.90 35.57 -25.35
N LEU A 112 1.55 34.99 -24.35
CA LEU A 112 2.59 33.97 -24.56
C LEU A 112 2.02 32.84 -25.43
N ALA A 113 2.86 32.25 -26.29
CA ALA A 113 2.40 31.26 -27.26
C ALA A 113 2.05 29.93 -26.56
N GLU A 114 0.78 29.52 -26.65
CA GLU A 114 0.33 28.18 -26.25
C GLU A 114 1.05 27.12 -27.11
N THR A 115 1.62 26.09 -26.49
CA THR A 115 2.26 24.97 -27.21
C THR A 115 1.22 23.98 -27.76
N GLY A 116 1.71 22.88 -28.34
CA GLY A 116 0.88 21.72 -28.67
C GLY A 116 0.32 20.98 -27.44
N TYR A 117 0.86 21.20 -26.24
CA TYR A 117 0.62 20.36 -25.07
C TYR A 117 -0.88 20.25 -24.73
N TRP A 118 -1.31 19.03 -24.41
CA TRP A 118 -2.72 18.68 -24.31
C TRP A 118 -3.37 19.16 -23.02
N LEU A 119 -2.60 19.20 -21.91
CA LEU A 119 -3.14 19.39 -20.56
C LEU A 119 -3.97 20.66 -20.39
N PRO A 120 -3.56 21.86 -20.87
CA PRO A 120 -4.35 23.09 -20.68
C PRO A 120 -5.73 23.05 -21.33
N LYS A 121 -5.91 22.24 -22.38
CA LYS A 121 -7.17 22.08 -23.10
C LYS A 121 -8.11 21.08 -22.42
N LEU A 122 -7.59 20.17 -21.60
CA LEU A 122 -8.35 19.08 -20.99
C LEU A 122 -8.53 19.20 -19.47
N ALA A 123 -7.55 19.75 -18.75
CA ALA A 123 -7.59 19.87 -17.28
C ALA A 123 -8.77 20.70 -16.76
N GLY A 124 -9.19 21.73 -17.51
CA GLY A 124 -10.38 22.54 -17.22
C GLY A 124 -11.72 21.79 -17.28
N LYS A 125 -11.74 20.51 -17.68
CA LYS A 125 -12.93 19.63 -17.61
C LYS A 125 -13.06 18.90 -16.27
N GLY A 126 -12.03 18.91 -15.43
CA GLY A 126 -12.06 18.31 -14.10
C GLY A 126 -12.85 19.15 -13.11
N LYS A 127 -13.40 18.51 -12.08
CA LYS A 127 -14.09 19.17 -10.96
C LYS A 127 -13.78 18.46 -9.64
N GLN A 128 -13.85 19.18 -8.53
CA GLN A 128 -13.88 18.58 -7.20
C GLN A 128 -15.33 18.57 -6.71
N PRO A 129 -16.04 17.42 -6.78
CA PRO A 129 -17.50 17.42 -6.55
C PRO A 129 -17.89 17.72 -5.09
N ILE A 130 -16.98 17.55 -4.14
CA ILE A 130 -17.20 17.80 -2.71
C ILE A 130 -16.89 19.26 -2.33
N ALA A 131 -15.99 19.95 -3.03
CA ALA A 131 -15.63 21.36 -2.78
C ALA A 131 -16.72 22.38 -3.20
N GLY A 132 -17.86 21.93 -3.73
CA GLY A 132 -18.96 22.77 -4.18
C GLY A 132 -18.89 23.20 -5.65
N GLY A 133 -20.02 23.70 -6.17
CA GLY A 133 -20.24 23.90 -7.60
C GLY A 133 -19.39 24.97 -8.29
N ASP A 134 -18.93 25.98 -7.55
CA ASP A 134 -18.15 27.11 -8.08
C ASP A 134 -16.63 26.90 -7.94
N TYR A 135 -16.16 25.74 -7.44
CA TYR A 135 -14.75 25.48 -7.22
C TYR A 135 -13.98 25.29 -8.53
N LYS A 136 -13.07 26.23 -8.84
CA LYS A 136 -12.27 26.25 -10.07
C LYS A 136 -11.06 25.31 -10.01
N PHE A 137 -11.26 24.01 -10.25
CA PHE A 137 -10.22 22.97 -10.15
C PHE A 137 -8.88 23.29 -10.87
N TYR A 138 -8.93 23.71 -12.14
CA TYR A 138 -7.74 24.03 -12.94
C TYR A 138 -7.48 25.55 -12.95
N ARG A 139 -6.24 25.95 -12.67
CA ARG A 139 -5.77 27.34 -12.77
C ARG A 139 -4.53 27.41 -13.65
N SER A 140 -4.54 28.24 -14.71
CA SER A 140 -3.30 28.72 -15.35
C SER A 140 -2.84 29.98 -14.61
N VAL A 141 -1.56 30.09 -14.25
CA VAL A 141 -1.03 31.28 -13.54
C VAL A 141 -1.23 32.57 -14.35
N THR A 142 -1.26 32.48 -15.68
CA THR A 142 -1.51 33.61 -16.59
C THR A 142 -2.96 34.12 -16.54
N ASP A 143 -3.94 33.31 -16.11
CA ASP A 143 -5.32 33.76 -15.89
C ASP A 143 -5.45 34.68 -14.66
N TYR A 144 -4.46 34.62 -13.76
CA TYR A 144 -4.38 35.41 -12.52
C TYR A 144 -3.45 36.61 -12.66
N GLY A 145 -2.93 36.89 -13.86
CA GLY A 145 -2.11 38.07 -14.13
C GLY A 145 -0.61 37.80 -14.29
N ALA A 146 -0.12 36.57 -14.10
CA ALA A 146 1.30 36.27 -14.30
C ALA A 146 1.73 36.56 -15.76
N LYS A 147 2.88 37.21 -15.93
CA LYS A 147 3.37 37.69 -17.24
C LYS A 147 4.37 36.75 -17.89
N GLY A 148 5.17 36.01 -17.11
CA GLY A 148 6.14 35.05 -17.63
C GLY A 148 7.25 35.69 -18.50
N ASP A 149 7.51 36.99 -18.31
CA ASP A 149 8.41 37.79 -19.15
C ASP A 149 9.87 37.89 -18.63
N GLY A 150 10.15 37.30 -17.48
CA GLY A 150 11.45 37.29 -16.80
C GLY A 150 11.82 38.58 -16.05
N THR A 151 10.92 39.57 -16.01
CA THR A 151 11.17 40.91 -15.46
C THR A 151 10.08 41.39 -14.50
N THR A 152 8.82 41.09 -14.77
CA THR A 152 7.67 41.33 -13.89
C THR A 152 7.72 40.37 -12.71
N ASP A 153 7.46 40.86 -11.50
CA ASP A 153 7.33 40.03 -10.30
C ASP A 153 5.96 39.33 -10.32
N ASP A 154 5.97 38.05 -10.65
CA ASP A 154 4.76 37.23 -10.83
C ASP A 154 4.31 36.56 -9.51
N THR A 155 4.97 36.86 -8.38
CA THR A 155 4.75 36.16 -7.10
C THR A 155 3.30 36.24 -6.60
N GLU A 156 2.70 37.44 -6.57
CA GLU A 156 1.30 37.61 -6.13
C GLU A 156 0.31 36.89 -7.07
N ALA A 157 0.56 36.91 -8.38
CA ALA A 157 -0.28 36.28 -9.39
C ALA A 157 -0.28 34.74 -9.27
N ILE A 158 0.91 34.16 -9.04
CA ILE A 158 1.06 32.72 -8.86
C ILE A 158 0.40 32.27 -7.55
N ASN A 159 0.67 32.95 -6.43
CA ASN A 159 0.01 32.63 -5.16
C ASN A 159 -1.53 32.81 -5.25
N ALA A 160 -2.02 33.84 -5.96
CA ALA A 160 -3.46 34.02 -6.17
C ALA A 160 -4.09 32.89 -7.00
N ALA A 161 -3.37 32.35 -7.98
CA ALA A 161 -3.80 31.16 -8.73
C ALA A 161 -3.87 29.91 -7.83
N ILE A 162 -3.03 29.83 -6.80
CA ILE A 162 -2.95 28.71 -5.87
C ILE A 162 -4.02 28.79 -4.78
N GLU A 163 -4.33 29.99 -4.27
CA GLU A 163 -5.27 30.23 -3.16
C GLU A 163 -6.76 30.29 -3.57
N ASP A 164 -7.06 30.79 -4.78
CA ASP A 164 -8.44 31.05 -5.23
C ASP A 164 -9.34 29.81 -5.16
N GLY A 165 -10.45 29.92 -4.43
CA GLY A 165 -11.38 28.81 -4.16
C GLY A 165 -11.33 28.23 -2.75
N ASN A 166 -10.92 29.02 -1.74
CA ASN A 166 -10.94 28.68 -0.30
C ASN A 166 -10.29 27.32 -0.01
N ARG A 167 -9.01 27.19 -0.40
CA ARG A 167 -8.28 25.94 -0.31
C ARG A 167 -7.64 25.73 1.06
N CYS A 168 -7.19 24.49 1.30
CA CYS A 168 -6.57 24.08 2.54
C CYS A 168 -5.17 24.71 2.70
N GLY A 169 -5.13 25.82 3.44
CA GLY A 169 -3.92 26.45 3.98
C GLY A 169 -3.81 26.27 5.49
N ARG A 170 -3.15 27.23 6.17
CA ARG A 170 -2.85 27.23 7.61
C ARG A 170 -3.97 26.73 8.53
N GLU A 171 -5.20 27.22 8.32
CA GLU A 171 -6.34 26.95 9.22
C GLU A 171 -7.00 25.57 8.99
N CYS A 172 -6.51 24.76 8.04
CA CYS A 172 -7.17 23.52 7.60
C CYS A 172 -6.50 22.22 8.07
N GLY A 173 -5.17 22.13 8.00
CA GLY A 173 -4.40 20.94 8.38
C GLY A 173 -4.30 19.85 7.30
N ASN A 174 -5.41 19.43 6.68
CA ASN A 174 -5.44 18.43 5.59
C ASN A 174 -6.76 18.47 4.81
N THR A 175 -6.76 18.01 3.55
CA THR A 175 -8.00 17.85 2.75
C THR A 175 -7.87 16.81 1.64
N PHE A 176 -8.91 16.02 1.41
CA PHE A 176 -9.09 15.24 0.17
C PHE A 176 -10.23 15.77 -0.72
N SER A 177 -10.83 16.90 -0.37
CA SER A 177 -11.90 17.55 -1.12
C SER A 177 -11.44 18.73 -2.00
N HIS A 178 -10.36 19.44 -1.64
CA HIS A 178 -9.95 20.71 -2.32
C HIS A 178 -8.67 20.61 -3.18
N GLY A 179 -8.52 19.51 -3.93
CA GLY A 179 -7.37 19.31 -4.83
C GLY A 179 -7.31 20.30 -6.00
N ALA A 180 -6.11 20.55 -6.55
CA ALA A 180 -5.90 21.54 -7.62
C ALA A 180 -4.78 21.19 -8.61
N ILE A 181 -4.96 21.58 -9.88
CA ILE A 181 -3.87 21.72 -10.86
C ILE A 181 -3.55 23.19 -11.06
N ILE A 182 -2.29 23.56 -10.82
CA ILE A 182 -1.71 24.87 -11.10
C ILE A 182 -0.76 24.71 -12.27
N TYR A 183 -1.13 25.30 -13.40
CA TYR A 183 -0.40 25.16 -14.66
C TYR A 183 0.45 26.39 -14.95
N PHE A 184 1.68 26.13 -15.37
CA PHE A 184 2.66 27.14 -15.78
C PHE A 184 2.88 27.01 -17.30
N PRO A 185 2.26 27.88 -18.14
CA PRO A 185 2.58 27.98 -19.56
C PRO A 185 4.06 28.33 -19.78
N PRO A 186 4.62 28.13 -20.99
CA PRO A 186 6.00 28.50 -21.29
C PRO A 186 6.27 29.98 -20.99
N GLY A 187 7.39 30.25 -20.34
CA GLY A 187 7.75 31.59 -19.88
C GLY A 187 8.82 31.55 -18.80
N THR A 188 9.28 32.73 -18.38
CA THR A 188 10.15 32.92 -17.22
C THR A 188 9.40 33.76 -16.19
N TYR A 189 8.94 33.12 -15.12
CA TYR A 189 8.21 33.78 -14.04
C TYR A 189 9.22 34.24 -13.00
N LYS A 190 9.48 35.56 -12.94
CA LYS A 190 10.37 36.12 -11.92
C LYS A 190 9.61 36.21 -10.61
N VAL A 191 10.20 35.68 -9.54
CA VAL A 191 9.61 35.71 -8.19
C VAL A 191 10.61 36.21 -7.16
N CYS A 192 10.11 36.91 -6.15
CA CYS A 192 10.93 37.55 -5.12
C CYS A 192 10.61 37.10 -3.70
N ARG A 193 9.58 36.28 -3.52
CA ARG A 193 9.17 35.67 -2.25
C ARG A 193 8.65 34.25 -2.55
N PRO A 194 8.60 33.32 -1.57
CA PRO A 194 8.13 31.96 -1.81
C PRO A 194 6.74 31.88 -2.44
N ILE A 195 6.62 30.94 -3.38
CA ILE A 195 5.36 30.41 -3.87
C ILE A 195 4.91 29.31 -2.90
N ILE A 196 3.72 29.43 -2.32
CA ILE A 196 3.24 28.47 -1.32
C ILE A 196 2.42 27.39 -2.01
N GLN A 197 2.92 26.17 -2.05
CA GLN A 197 2.13 25.04 -2.51
C GLN A 197 1.20 24.58 -1.37
N LEU A 198 -0.09 24.87 -1.51
CA LEU A 198 -1.12 24.38 -0.57
C LEU A 198 -1.32 22.86 -0.65
N TYR A 199 -2.01 22.29 0.33
CA TYR A 199 -2.30 20.85 0.40
C TYR A 199 -3.04 20.33 -0.86
N TYR A 200 -2.82 19.06 -1.24
CA TYR A 200 -3.42 18.39 -2.40
C TYR A 200 -3.25 19.16 -3.74
N THR A 201 -2.04 19.63 -4.05
CA THR A 201 -1.77 20.45 -5.24
C THR A 201 -0.76 19.80 -6.20
N GLN A 202 -1.06 19.84 -7.50
CA GLN A 202 -0.12 19.54 -8.59
C GLN A 202 0.34 20.84 -9.25
N PHE A 203 1.64 21.14 -9.19
CA PHE A 203 2.30 22.17 -10.01
C PHE A 203 2.81 21.50 -11.30
N ILE A 204 2.32 21.95 -12.44
CA ILE A 204 2.64 21.34 -13.74
C ILE A 204 3.07 22.43 -14.72
N GLY A 205 4.34 22.41 -15.10
CA GLY A 205 4.82 23.18 -16.24
C GLY A 205 4.48 22.53 -17.58
N ASP A 206 4.52 23.32 -18.63
CA ASP A 206 4.47 22.84 -20.01
C ASP A 206 5.61 21.83 -20.26
N ALA A 207 5.27 20.62 -20.71
CA ALA A 207 6.23 19.55 -20.93
C ALA A 207 7.01 19.68 -22.26
N ILE A 208 6.54 20.53 -23.19
CA ILE A 208 7.18 20.77 -24.49
C ILE A 208 8.17 21.94 -24.41
N ASP A 209 7.80 23.03 -23.73
CA ASP A 209 8.67 24.19 -23.49
C ASP A 209 8.68 24.57 -22.00
N MET A 210 9.57 23.89 -21.26
CA MET A 210 9.66 23.91 -19.81
C MET A 210 9.75 25.34 -19.22
N PRO A 211 8.75 25.81 -18.46
CA PRO A 211 8.78 27.11 -17.82
C PRO A 211 9.89 27.22 -16.77
N THR A 212 10.34 28.46 -16.55
CA THR A 212 11.35 28.78 -15.53
C THR A 212 10.73 29.60 -14.39
N LEU A 213 10.81 29.12 -13.16
CA LEU A 213 10.66 29.92 -11.94
C LEU A 213 12.03 30.53 -11.61
N LYS A 214 12.13 31.85 -11.65
CA LYS A 214 13.38 32.58 -11.51
C LYS A 214 13.40 33.40 -10.23
N GLY A 215 14.22 32.99 -9.26
CA GLY A 215 14.44 33.74 -8.03
C GLY A 215 15.18 35.04 -8.29
N CYS A 216 14.71 36.14 -7.70
CA CYS A 216 15.26 37.46 -7.98
C CYS A 216 16.45 37.89 -7.11
N ASP A 217 17.11 38.96 -7.57
CA ASP A 217 18.23 39.67 -6.95
C ASP A 217 17.97 40.26 -5.56
N LYS A 218 16.70 40.35 -5.15
CA LYS A 218 16.23 40.79 -3.83
C LYS A 218 15.38 39.73 -3.11
N PHE A 219 15.48 38.45 -3.50
CA PHE A 219 14.62 37.40 -2.96
C PHE A 219 14.76 37.26 -1.44
N LYS A 220 13.63 37.04 -0.76
CA LYS A 220 13.58 36.75 0.68
C LYS A 220 12.65 35.58 0.95
N GLY A 221 12.98 34.78 1.96
CA GLY A 221 12.21 33.60 2.37
C GLY A 221 12.98 32.29 2.18
N ILE A 222 12.35 31.18 2.57
CA ILE A 222 13.01 29.88 2.74
C ILE A 222 13.42 29.24 1.41
N ALA A 223 12.55 29.27 0.38
CA ALA A 223 12.76 28.66 -0.93
C ALA A 223 11.86 29.30 -2.01
N ILE A 224 12.16 29.11 -3.30
CA ILE A 224 11.29 29.56 -4.41
C ILE A 224 9.90 28.91 -4.32
N VAL A 225 9.81 27.62 -4.00
CA VAL A 225 8.55 26.93 -3.65
C VAL A 225 8.65 26.36 -2.24
N ASP A 226 7.59 26.54 -1.45
CA ASP A 226 7.44 26.06 -0.08
C ASP A 226 6.18 25.17 0.04
N THR A 227 6.33 23.93 0.49
CA THR A 227 5.19 23.01 0.70
C THR A 227 4.58 23.06 2.10
N ASP A 228 5.31 23.59 3.09
CA ASP A 228 4.91 23.52 4.50
C ASP A 228 5.46 24.70 5.32
N PRO A 229 4.87 25.90 5.17
CA PRO A 229 5.42 27.10 5.79
C PRO A 229 5.55 26.97 7.32
N TYR A 230 6.70 27.39 7.84
CA TYR A 230 6.89 27.55 9.28
C TYR A 230 6.00 28.69 9.80
N ILE A 231 5.39 28.47 10.97
CA ILE A 231 4.57 29.48 11.65
C ILE A 231 5.51 30.41 12.44
N PRO A 232 5.49 31.74 12.19
CA PRO A 232 6.23 32.71 13.00
C PRO A 232 5.92 32.61 14.50
N GLU A 233 6.95 32.66 15.32
CA GLU A 233 6.93 32.43 16.77
C GLU A 233 6.35 31.04 17.19
N GLY A 234 6.12 30.13 16.23
CA GLY A 234 5.46 28.83 16.43
C GLY A 234 6.33 27.74 17.07
N ASN A 235 7.56 28.04 17.48
CA ASN A 235 8.53 27.08 18.02
C ASN A 235 8.70 25.85 17.11
N GLY A 236 9.05 26.09 15.84
CA GLY A 236 9.22 25.05 14.82
C GLY A 236 7.95 24.30 14.41
N ALA A 237 6.76 24.85 14.69
CA ALA A 237 5.52 24.37 14.09
C ALA A 237 5.40 24.82 12.63
N ASN A 238 4.86 23.95 11.78
CA ASN A 238 4.54 24.22 10.39
C ASN A 238 3.01 24.32 10.18
N TRP A 239 2.58 24.69 8.97
CA TRP A 239 1.17 24.74 8.59
C TRP A 239 0.48 23.37 8.61
N TYR A 240 1.21 22.31 8.27
CA TYR A 240 0.70 20.96 8.20
C TYR A 240 1.53 20.02 9.09
N ILE A 241 1.01 18.83 9.38
CA ILE A 241 1.79 17.77 10.02
C ILE A 241 2.60 17.09 8.91
N ASN A 242 3.94 17.10 9.00
CA ASN A 242 4.79 16.60 7.92
C ASN A 242 4.51 15.14 7.55
N GLN A 243 4.19 14.27 8.52
CA GLN A 243 3.79 12.89 8.28
C GLN A 243 2.50 12.79 7.44
N ASN A 244 1.62 13.78 7.50
CA ASN A 244 0.32 13.78 6.82
C ASN A 244 0.34 14.59 5.51
N GLN A 245 1.51 15.00 5.00
CA GLN A 245 1.61 15.87 3.82
C GLN A 245 1.50 15.09 2.49
N PHE A 246 0.29 14.64 2.17
CA PHE A 246 0.03 13.75 1.04
C PHE A 246 -0.33 14.48 -0.27
N PHE A 247 -0.26 13.71 -1.38
CA PHE A 247 -0.79 14.07 -2.71
C PHE A 247 -0.32 15.43 -3.28
N ARG A 248 1.01 15.59 -3.38
CA ARG A 248 1.65 16.78 -3.97
C ARG A 248 2.49 16.41 -5.18
N GLN A 249 2.41 17.19 -6.26
CA GLN A 249 3.32 17.02 -7.40
C GLN A 249 3.98 18.34 -7.80
N ILE A 250 5.24 18.29 -8.22
CA ILE A 250 5.88 19.36 -9.00
C ILE A 250 6.56 18.72 -10.19
N ARG A 251 6.17 19.11 -11.41
CA ARG A 251 6.75 18.56 -12.64
C ARG A 251 6.93 19.56 -13.77
N ASN A 252 7.97 19.33 -14.58
CA ASN A 252 8.32 20.12 -15.76
C ASN A 252 8.64 21.59 -15.44
N ILE A 253 9.42 21.86 -14.40
CA ILE A 253 9.78 23.22 -13.99
C ILE A 253 11.30 23.36 -13.86
N ARG A 254 11.83 24.45 -14.43
CA ARG A 254 13.19 24.90 -14.18
C ARG A 254 13.20 25.91 -13.03
N PHE A 255 14.05 25.68 -12.05
CA PHE A 255 14.35 26.61 -10.96
C PHE A 255 15.66 27.32 -11.28
N ASP A 256 15.61 28.62 -11.56
CA ASP A 256 16.81 29.45 -11.77
C ASP A 256 17.06 30.33 -10.55
N LEU A 257 18.09 29.98 -9.80
CA LEU A 257 18.51 30.68 -8.58
C LEU A 257 19.74 31.57 -8.83
N ARG A 258 20.23 31.70 -10.07
CA ARG A 258 21.53 32.33 -10.36
C ARG A 258 21.58 33.83 -10.08
N GLU A 259 20.43 34.50 -10.09
CA GLU A 259 20.32 35.91 -9.69
C GLU A 259 20.09 36.10 -8.19
N MET A 260 19.78 35.04 -7.42
CA MET A 260 19.48 35.18 -5.99
C MET A 260 20.73 35.57 -5.17
N PRO A 261 20.57 36.48 -4.18
CA PRO A 261 21.67 36.90 -3.30
C PRO A 261 22.19 35.74 -2.44
N LEU A 262 23.45 35.81 -1.95
CA LEU A 262 24.06 34.75 -1.10
C LEU A 262 23.36 34.52 0.27
N SER A 263 22.35 35.31 0.62
CA SER A 263 21.49 35.14 1.80
C SER A 263 20.10 35.70 1.47
N THR A 264 19.06 35.01 1.92
CA THR A 264 17.64 35.35 1.67
C THR A 264 16.90 35.74 2.96
N ASP A 265 17.66 36.26 3.94
CA ASP A 265 17.22 36.52 5.31
C ASP A 265 15.89 37.30 5.40
N ASP A 266 14.99 36.77 6.23
CA ASP A 266 13.75 37.43 6.61
C ASP A 266 13.73 37.73 8.11
N HIS A 267 13.57 39.01 8.48
CA HIS A 267 13.39 39.47 9.85
C HIS A 267 14.26 38.78 10.93
N ASP A 268 15.58 38.91 10.81
CA ASP A 268 16.59 38.30 11.71
C ASP A 268 16.64 36.75 11.69
N GLN A 269 15.84 36.07 10.85
CA GLN A 269 16.04 34.67 10.50
C GLN A 269 17.10 34.54 9.39
N PRO A 270 18.24 33.87 9.63
CA PRO A 270 19.24 33.62 8.59
C PRO A 270 18.73 32.55 7.62
N LEU A 271 18.73 32.85 6.32
CA LEU A 271 18.23 31.97 5.26
C LEU A 271 19.19 31.97 4.05
N VAL A 272 19.13 30.91 3.24
CA VAL A 272 19.94 30.79 2.00
C VAL A 272 19.05 30.53 0.78
N PRO A 273 19.50 30.87 -0.44
CA PRO A 273 18.76 30.58 -1.66
C PRO A 273 18.46 29.09 -1.79
N THR A 274 17.18 28.75 -1.84
CA THR A 274 16.72 27.36 -1.99
C THR A 274 15.71 27.26 -3.12
N GLY A 275 15.75 26.19 -3.91
CA GLY A 275 14.79 25.96 -5.00
C GLY A 275 13.44 25.52 -4.46
N ILE A 276 13.42 24.42 -3.71
CA ILE A 276 12.20 23.86 -3.09
C ILE A 276 12.48 23.52 -1.62
N HIS A 277 11.60 23.97 -0.73
CA HIS A 277 11.39 23.36 0.59
C HIS A 277 10.32 22.28 0.41
N TRP A 278 10.72 21.01 0.54
CA TRP A 278 9.98 19.82 0.11
C TRP A 278 9.69 18.88 1.29
N GLN A 279 9.04 19.41 2.32
CA GLN A 279 8.59 18.66 3.50
C GLN A 279 7.26 17.98 3.16
N VAL A 280 7.29 16.68 2.84
CA VAL A 280 6.14 15.88 2.31
C VAL A 280 6.16 14.41 2.73
N SER A 281 5.08 13.69 2.43
CA SER A 281 4.88 12.26 2.72
C SER A 281 4.53 11.41 1.48
N GLN A 282 3.86 10.27 1.66
CA GLN A 282 3.41 9.35 0.61
C GLN A 282 2.53 10.04 -0.47
N ALA A 283 2.43 9.38 -1.64
CA ALA A 283 1.75 9.87 -2.84
C ALA A 283 2.21 11.26 -3.34
N CYS A 284 3.43 11.67 -2.99
CA CYS A 284 4.07 12.89 -3.48
C CYS A 284 5.17 12.58 -4.49
N SER A 285 5.32 13.42 -5.52
CA SER A 285 6.38 13.26 -6.52
C SER A 285 6.97 14.58 -7.06
N LEU A 286 8.30 14.58 -7.25
CA LEU A 286 9.00 15.53 -8.11
C LEU A 286 9.42 14.80 -9.39
N GLN A 287 9.13 15.36 -10.57
CA GLN A 287 9.46 14.75 -11.86
C GLN A 287 10.00 15.80 -12.84
N ASN A 288 11.09 15.50 -13.56
CA ASN A 288 11.59 16.31 -14.69
C ASN A 288 11.81 17.79 -14.31
N LEU A 289 12.66 18.03 -13.30
CA LEU A 289 13.02 19.37 -12.83
C LEU A 289 14.50 19.68 -13.07
N LEU A 290 14.78 20.94 -13.37
CA LEU A 290 16.15 21.45 -13.57
C LEU A 290 16.45 22.58 -12.60
N PHE A 291 17.48 22.42 -11.76
CA PHE A 291 17.96 23.42 -10.82
C PHE A 291 19.23 24.07 -11.38
N GLU A 292 19.14 25.35 -11.77
CA GLU A 292 20.29 26.17 -12.18
C GLU A 292 20.73 27.07 -11.01
N MET A 293 21.88 26.76 -10.41
CA MET A 293 22.50 27.54 -9.33
C MET A 293 23.86 28.11 -9.80
N PRO A 294 24.43 29.11 -9.11
CA PRO A 294 25.78 29.60 -9.43
C PRO A 294 26.85 28.52 -9.22
N ASP A 295 27.84 28.46 -10.13
CA ASP A 295 29.06 27.69 -9.90
C ASP A 295 29.88 28.30 -8.75
N ALA A 296 30.31 27.46 -7.81
CA ALA A 296 31.18 27.84 -6.70
C ALA A 296 32.59 28.23 -7.17
N LYS A 297 33.12 29.36 -6.68
CA LYS A 297 34.44 29.90 -7.08
C LYS A 297 35.18 30.50 -5.88
N ASP A 298 36.50 30.60 -5.95
CA ASP A 298 37.32 31.17 -4.86
C ASP A 298 36.91 32.58 -4.42
N ASP A 299 36.38 33.39 -5.34
CA ASP A 299 35.93 34.77 -5.11
C ASP A 299 34.44 34.88 -4.72
N GLU A 300 33.69 33.78 -4.80
CA GLU A 300 32.24 33.75 -4.57
C GLU A 300 31.83 32.50 -3.76
N LYS A 301 31.61 32.72 -2.45
CA LYS A 301 31.19 31.66 -1.52
C LYS A 301 29.69 31.37 -1.66
N VAL A 302 29.33 30.62 -2.70
CA VAL A 302 27.97 30.16 -3.02
C VAL A 302 27.36 29.41 -1.84
N THR A 303 26.12 29.75 -1.47
CA THR A 303 25.34 29.15 -0.37
C THR A 303 24.10 28.38 -0.87
N HIS A 304 23.81 28.46 -2.17
CA HIS A 304 22.60 27.96 -2.80
C HIS A 304 22.38 26.45 -2.60
N VAL A 305 21.12 26.08 -2.42
CA VAL A 305 20.62 24.72 -2.22
C VAL A 305 19.54 24.41 -3.27
N GLY A 306 19.59 23.24 -3.92
CA GLY A 306 18.55 22.84 -4.88
C GLY A 306 17.24 22.51 -4.18
N ILE A 307 17.26 21.45 -3.36
CA ILE A 307 16.14 21.03 -2.51
C ILE A 307 16.57 20.99 -1.05
N PHE A 308 15.72 21.51 -0.16
CA PHE A 308 15.79 21.31 1.28
C PHE A 308 14.57 20.50 1.73
N MET A 309 14.81 19.46 2.52
CA MET A 309 13.80 18.59 3.12
C MET A 309 14.36 18.12 4.47
N GLU A 310 13.73 18.51 5.57
CA GLU A 310 14.20 18.26 6.94
C GLU A 310 13.62 17.00 7.59
N ASN A 311 12.37 16.66 7.27
CA ASN A 311 11.63 15.50 7.74
C ASN A 311 10.41 15.24 6.82
N GLY A 312 9.68 14.16 7.09
CA GLY A 312 8.53 13.68 6.31
C GLY A 312 8.44 12.15 6.34
N SER A 313 7.36 11.58 5.79
CA SER A 313 7.22 10.13 5.50
C SER A 313 7.29 9.89 3.99
N GLY A 314 8.41 10.31 3.39
CA GLY A 314 8.52 10.59 1.97
C GLY A 314 8.34 9.40 1.02
N GLY A 315 7.86 9.74 -0.19
CA GLY A 315 7.61 8.81 -1.29
C GLY A 315 8.69 8.81 -2.37
N PHE A 316 8.40 9.45 -3.51
CA PHE A 316 9.11 9.22 -4.77
C PHE A 316 9.64 10.49 -5.45
N VAL A 317 10.81 10.42 -6.09
CA VAL A 317 11.43 11.52 -6.87
C VAL A 317 12.13 10.94 -8.08
N SER A 318 11.91 11.53 -9.27
CA SER A 318 12.60 11.10 -10.50
C SER A 318 13.00 12.21 -11.47
N ASP A 319 13.96 11.89 -12.35
CA ASP A 319 14.35 12.71 -13.51
C ASP A 319 14.81 14.14 -13.18
N LEU A 320 15.50 14.38 -12.05
CA LEU A 320 15.98 15.72 -11.68
C LEU A 320 17.42 15.97 -12.13
N THR A 321 17.73 17.22 -12.51
CA THR A 321 19.10 17.68 -12.81
C THR A 321 19.46 18.91 -11.98
N PHE A 322 20.63 18.89 -11.34
CA PHE A 322 21.17 19.97 -10.52
C PHE A 322 22.48 20.48 -11.13
N ARG A 323 22.64 21.81 -11.22
CA ARG A 323 23.83 22.48 -11.78
C ARG A 323 24.35 23.53 -10.81
N GLY A 324 25.64 23.43 -10.46
CA GLY A 324 26.30 24.35 -9.51
C GLY A 324 25.74 24.21 -8.09
N GLY A 325 25.86 25.28 -7.30
CA GLY A 325 25.34 25.35 -5.94
C GLY A 325 26.27 24.74 -4.88
N SER A 326 25.97 25.05 -3.61
CA SER A 326 26.68 24.46 -2.47
C SER A 326 26.19 23.04 -2.19
N ILE A 327 24.86 22.83 -2.27
CA ILE A 327 24.24 21.53 -2.01
C ILE A 327 23.19 21.27 -3.10
N GLY A 328 23.25 20.12 -3.77
CA GLY A 328 22.20 19.70 -4.70
C GLY A 328 20.89 19.42 -3.94
N TRP A 329 20.93 18.43 -3.04
CA TRP A 329 19.81 18.11 -2.15
C TRP A 329 20.28 17.95 -0.69
N ARG A 330 19.72 18.77 0.20
CA ARG A 330 19.77 18.61 1.66
C ARG A 330 18.55 17.80 2.09
N ALA A 331 18.74 16.53 2.47
CA ALA A 331 17.63 15.56 2.60
C ALA A 331 17.52 14.97 4.01
N GLY A 332 16.29 14.84 4.51
CA GLY A 332 15.94 14.10 5.73
C GLY A 332 14.47 13.72 5.70
N SER A 333 14.16 12.44 5.92
CA SER A 333 12.81 11.84 5.86
C SER A 333 12.92 10.45 6.51
N GLN A 334 11.81 9.88 6.97
CA GLN A 334 11.78 8.48 7.41
C GLN A 334 12.34 7.54 6.31
N GLN A 335 11.75 7.61 5.12
CA GLN A 335 12.19 6.86 3.95
C GLN A 335 12.04 7.68 2.67
N TYR A 336 12.62 7.19 1.56
CA TYR A 336 12.43 7.75 0.22
C TYR A 336 12.94 6.81 -0.90
N THR A 337 12.33 6.89 -2.09
CA THR A 337 12.85 6.31 -3.34
C THR A 337 13.20 7.40 -4.35
N VAL A 338 14.41 7.35 -4.90
CA VAL A 338 14.96 8.37 -5.79
C VAL A 338 15.57 7.74 -7.03
N ILE A 339 15.12 8.10 -8.24
CA ILE A 339 15.56 7.45 -9.49
C ILE A 339 15.99 8.46 -10.58
N ASN A 340 17.12 8.20 -11.25
CA ASN A 340 17.59 8.96 -12.43
C ASN A 340 17.88 10.45 -12.14
N LEU A 341 18.73 10.72 -11.15
CA LEU A 341 19.16 12.08 -10.79
C LEU A 341 20.54 12.41 -11.34
N LYS A 342 20.75 13.68 -11.71
CA LYS A 342 22.03 14.18 -12.23
C LYS A 342 22.53 15.37 -11.43
N PHE A 343 23.78 15.33 -10.99
CA PHE A 343 24.43 16.43 -10.27
C PHE A 343 25.70 16.85 -11.01
N GLU A 344 25.71 18.09 -11.49
CA GLU A 344 26.80 18.69 -12.27
C GLU A 344 27.41 19.85 -11.47
N ASN A 345 28.64 19.68 -10.96
CA ASN A 345 29.40 20.68 -10.21
C ASN A 345 28.78 21.23 -8.89
N CYS A 346 27.82 20.54 -8.28
CA CYS A 346 27.41 20.83 -6.90
C CYS A 346 28.58 20.57 -5.94
N LEU A 347 28.91 21.48 -5.00
CA LEU A 347 30.02 21.22 -4.05
C LEU A 347 29.79 19.95 -3.22
N THR A 348 28.56 19.74 -2.75
CA THR A 348 28.05 18.45 -2.29
C THR A 348 26.81 18.10 -3.11
N ALA A 349 26.76 16.93 -3.75
CA ALA A 349 25.57 16.55 -4.52
C ALA A 349 24.38 16.24 -3.59
N VAL A 350 24.56 15.34 -2.62
CA VAL A 350 23.56 14.99 -1.60
C VAL A 350 24.16 15.14 -0.21
N GLN A 351 23.49 15.87 0.68
CA GLN A 351 23.88 16.04 2.09
C GLN A 351 22.72 15.63 3.01
N MET A 352 22.79 14.43 3.58
CA MET A 352 21.69 13.87 4.38
C MET A 352 21.73 14.38 5.84
N ILE A 353 20.57 14.62 6.43
CA ILE A 353 20.36 15.06 7.82
C ILE A 353 20.20 13.83 8.70
N TRP A 354 19.20 13.01 8.35
CA TRP A 354 18.81 11.77 8.99
C TRP A 354 17.95 10.94 8.02
N ASP A 355 17.83 9.63 8.27
CA ASP A 355 16.81 8.77 7.69
C ASP A 355 16.65 7.49 8.52
N TRP A 356 15.66 6.67 8.15
CA TRP A 356 15.64 5.24 8.47
C TRP A 356 16.18 4.44 7.27
N GLY A 357 15.68 4.72 6.06
CA GLY A 357 16.29 4.15 4.85
C GLY A 357 15.91 4.81 3.53
N PHE A 358 16.92 5.17 2.72
CA PHE A 358 16.73 5.69 1.36
C PHE A 358 17.25 4.73 0.29
N ASN A 359 16.50 4.65 -0.82
CA ASN A 359 16.93 3.98 -2.05
C ASN A 359 17.26 5.01 -3.14
N TRP A 360 18.54 5.08 -3.53
CA TRP A 360 19.09 5.97 -4.55
C TRP A 360 19.51 5.17 -5.79
N GLN A 361 18.74 5.25 -6.86
CA GLN A 361 18.95 4.47 -8.09
C GLN A 361 19.29 5.36 -9.28
N ARG A 362 20.22 4.92 -10.14
CA ARG A 362 20.65 5.62 -11.36
C ARG A 362 21.08 7.08 -11.11
N VAL A 363 21.78 7.34 -10.00
CA VAL A 363 22.32 8.68 -9.70
C VAL A 363 23.63 8.88 -10.46
N GLU A 364 23.73 9.97 -11.22
CA GLU A 364 24.93 10.39 -11.94
C GLU A 364 25.50 11.67 -11.30
N ILE A 365 26.74 11.62 -10.80
CA ILE A 365 27.47 12.75 -10.23
C ILE A 365 28.70 13.05 -11.10
N ASN A 366 28.89 14.31 -11.48
CA ASN A 366 30.05 14.78 -12.22
C ASN A 366 30.58 16.10 -11.63
N GLY A 367 31.81 16.06 -11.11
CA GLY A 367 32.42 17.19 -10.39
C GLY A 367 31.96 17.26 -8.93
N GLY A 368 32.21 18.41 -8.29
CA GLY A 368 31.95 18.60 -6.86
C GLY A 368 33.04 18.02 -5.95
N ALA A 369 32.92 18.26 -4.64
CA ALA A 369 33.85 17.76 -3.63
C ALA A 369 33.38 16.45 -2.97
N ILE A 370 32.07 16.32 -2.73
CA ILE A 370 31.46 15.15 -2.12
C ILE A 370 30.24 14.73 -2.93
N GLY A 371 30.13 13.45 -3.28
CA GLY A 371 28.91 12.88 -3.85
C GLY A 371 27.80 12.81 -2.80
N PHE A 372 27.89 11.82 -1.92
CA PHE A 372 26.96 11.66 -0.79
C PHE A 372 27.66 11.98 0.52
N ASN A 373 27.17 12.97 1.26
CA ASN A 373 27.53 13.15 2.67
C ASN A 373 26.40 12.60 3.55
N ILE A 374 26.64 11.43 4.13
CA ILE A 374 25.73 10.72 5.05
C ILE A 374 26.24 10.74 6.50
N SER A 375 27.20 11.61 6.83
CA SER A 375 27.68 11.80 8.20
C SER A 375 26.70 12.52 9.13
N GLY A 376 25.50 12.87 8.63
CA GLY A 376 24.46 13.59 9.34
C GLY A 376 24.04 12.93 10.65
N VAL A 377 23.90 13.77 11.68
CA VAL A 377 23.28 13.41 12.97
C VAL A 377 22.12 14.37 13.21
N GLY A 378 20.94 13.82 13.44
CA GLY A 378 19.66 14.52 13.37
C GLY A 378 18.53 13.68 13.96
N GLY A 379 17.33 14.24 14.01
CA GLY A 379 16.21 13.69 14.78
C GLY A 379 16.27 14.08 16.26
N ILE A 380 15.13 14.05 16.94
CA ILE A 380 15.02 14.37 18.39
C ILE A 380 15.95 13.51 19.26
N ASP A 381 16.21 12.26 18.85
CA ASP A 381 17.07 11.30 19.56
C ASP A 381 18.52 11.25 19.01
N GLY A 382 18.82 12.05 17.98
CA GLY A 382 20.16 12.14 17.37
C GLY A 382 20.60 10.92 16.56
N GLN A 383 19.66 10.05 16.13
CA GLN A 383 19.94 8.88 15.29
C GLN A 383 20.79 9.25 14.07
N GLY A 384 20.41 10.28 13.32
CA GLY A 384 21.02 10.61 12.04
C GLY A 384 20.61 9.63 10.94
N VAL A 385 21.48 9.39 9.97
CA VAL A 385 21.22 8.47 8.84
C VAL A 385 21.28 7.02 9.35
N GLY A 386 20.22 6.25 9.09
CA GLY A 386 20.11 4.81 9.33
C GLY A 386 20.77 4.01 8.21
N SER A 387 20.26 4.12 6.98
CA SER A 387 20.71 3.30 5.86
C SER A 387 20.53 3.91 4.46
N ILE A 388 21.51 3.69 3.56
CA ILE A 388 21.36 4.01 2.14
C ILE A 388 21.65 2.82 1.22
N SER A 389 20.86 2.68 0.16
CA SER A 389 21.20 1.85 -1.01
C SER A 389 21.53 2.76 -2.19
N LEU A 390 22.68 2.54 -2.84
CA LEU A 390 23.13 3.26 -4.03
C LEU A 390 23.27 2.28 -5.20
N ILE A 391 22.30 2.34 -6.13
CA ILE A 391 22.06 1.33 -7.16
C ILE A 391 22.29 1.91 -8.56
N ASP A 392 22.90 1.15 -9.47
CA ASP A 392 23.06 1.47 -10.91
C ASP A 392 23.65 2.87 -11.21
N SER A 393 24.45 3.37 -10.28
CA SER A 393 24.85 4.77 -10.19
C SER A 393 26.25 5.01 -10.75
N LYS A 394 26.64 6.28 -10.87
CA LYS A 394 27.92 6.70 -11.45
C LYS A 394 28.46 7.95 -10.79
N ILE A 395 29.70 7.91 -10.32
CA ILE A 395 30.37 9.07 -9.73
C ILE A 395 31.65 9.38 -10.51
N THR A 396 31.77 10.62 -10.99
CA THR A 396 32.88 11.07 -11.83
C THR A 396 33.47 12.39 -11.36
N ASN A 397 34.80 12.52 -11.44
CA ASN A 397 35.55 13.75 -11.13
C ASN A 397 35.26 14.36 -9.73
N CYS A 398 34.84 13.52 -8.77
CA CYS A 398 34.48 13.91 -7.41
C CYS A 398 35.43 13.20 -6.42
N PRO A 399 36.21 13.90 -5.58
CA PRO A 399 37.24 13.26 -4.77
C PRO A 399 36.70 12.26 -3.76
N ILE A 400 35.51 12.50 -3.19
CA ILE A 400 34.88 11.63 -2.19
C ILE A 400 33.52 11.18 -2.72
N GLY A 401 33.39 9.88 -3.01
CA GLY A 401 32.11 9.31 -3.45
C GLY A 401 31.05 9.38 -2.35
N ILE A 402 31.38 8.83 -1.18
CA ILE A 402 30.54 8.80 0.03
C ILE A 402 31.40 9.22 1.24
N LEU A 403 30.97 10.25 1.96
CA LEU A 403 31.47 10.65 3.27
C LEU A 403 30.49 10.16 4.34
N THR A 404 30.95 9.33 5.27
CA THR A 404 30.14 8.77 6.37
C THR A 404 30.72 9.14 7.75
N ARG A 405 29.99 8.90 8.84
CA ARG A 405 30.52 9.04 10.21
C ARG A 405 31.27 7.78 10.65
N SER A 406 32.23 7.91 11.55
CA SER A 406 32.90 6.77 12.20
C SER A 406 32.11 6.23 13.41
N GLY A 407 32.48 5.04 13.91
CA GLY A 407 31.93 4.44 15.13
C GLY A 407 30.80 3.42 14.96
N LYS A 408 30.28 2.89 16.08
CA LYS A 408 29.28 1.78 16.09
C LYS A 408 27.98 2.13 15.34
N ASN A 409 27.60 3.41 15.36
CA ASN A 409 26.35 3.89 14.76
C ASN A 409 26.55 4.40 13.32
N ALA A 410 27.66 4.10 12.65
CA ALA A 410 27.83 4.45 11.24
C ALA A 410 26.63 3.92 10.40
N PRO A 411 26.07 4.73 9.48
CA PRO A 411 24.97 4.31 8.62
C PRO A 411 25.29 3.02 7.88
N ASN A 412 24.28 2.18 7.68
CA ASN A 412 24.37 1.05 6.78
C ASN A 412 24.50 1.57 5.33
N ILE A 413 25.40 0.98 4.54
CA ILE A 413 25.64 1.36 3.14
C ILE A 413 25.55 0.11 2.29
N VAL A 414 24.72 0.11 1.25
CA VAL A 414 24.72 -0.91 0.19
C VAL A 414 25.03 -0.22 -1.14
N ILE A 415 26.00 -0.75 -1.87
CA ILE A 415 26.38 -0.31 -3.22
C ILE A 415 26.12 -1.47 -4.17
N ASP A 416 25.36 -1.22 -5.22
CA ASP A 416 24.96 -2.20 -6.23
C ASP A 416 25.15 -1.60 -7.62
N ASN A 417 26.17 -2.06 -8.35
CA ASN A 417 26.52 -1.58 -9.69
C ASN A 417 26.87 -0.07 -9.76
N LEU A 418 27.92 0.34 -9.05
CA LEU A 418 28.46 1.71 -9.07
C LEU A 418 29.67 1.84 -10.02
N GLU A 419 29.55 2.67 -11.06
CA GLU A 419 30.67 3.09 -11.92
C GLU A 419 31.43 4.28 -11.34
N MET A 420 32.76 4.31 -11.48
CA MET A 420 33.58 5.43 -11.00
C MET A 420 34.73 5.79 -11.92
N SER A 421 35.05 7.08 -12.01
CA SER A 421 36.23 7.59 -12.69
C SER A 421 36.69 8.93 -12.13
N GLY A 422 37.98 9.09 -11.84
CA GLY A 422 38.49 10.32 -11.21
C GLY A 422 37.97 10.54 -9.78
N VAL A 423 37.66 9.47 -9.05
CA VAL A 423 37.30 9.48 -7.63
C VAL A 423 38.51 9.07 -6.79
N ALA A 424 38.83 9.79 -5.72
CA ALA A 424 40.02 9.52 -4.90
C ALA A 424 39.74 8.48 -3.79
N ALA A 425 38.58 8.57 -3.14
CA ALA A 425 38.07 7.56 -2.20
C ALA A 425 36.59 7.30 -2.48
N THR A 426 36.19 6.02 -2.56
CA THR A 426 34.78 5.66 -2.72
C THR A 426 34.02 5.93 -1.44
N ILE A 427 34.53 5.43 -0.31
CA ILE A 427 33.96 5.67 1.02
C ILE A 427 35.07 6.13 1.95
N ARG A 428 34.84 7.26 2.62
CA ARG A 428 35.71 7.81 3.66
C ARG A 428 34.87 8.17 4.89
N ASP A 429 35.44 8.05 6.08
CA ASP A 429 34.81 8.58 7.29
C ASP A 429 35.22 10.03 7.61
N THR A 430 34.52 10.65 8.56
CA THR A 430 34.81 12.00 9.09
C THR A 430 36.14 12.12 9.82
N ASP A 431 36.76 11.01 10.23
CA ASP A 431 38.10 10.99 10.84
C ASP A 431 39.22 10.94 9.77
N GLY A 432 38.85 10.87 8.49
CA GLY A 432 39.74 10.84 7.34
C GLY A 432 40.14 9.44 6.86
N ASN A 433 39.67 8.36 7.50
CA ASN A 433 40.00 6.99 7.13
C ASN A 433 39.28 6.58 5.84
N VAL A 434 40.02 6.01 4.90
CA VAL A 434 39.44 5.42 3.68
C VAL A 434 38.92 4.03 3.98
N ILE A 435 37.60 3.89 4.08
CA ILE A 435 36.89 2.61 4.27
C ILE A 435 36.91 1.80 2.97
N LEU A 436 36.70 2.46 1.83
CA LEU A 436 36.74 1.84 0.52
C LEU A 436 37.50 2.73 -0.47
N GLY A 437 38.63 2.20 -0.95
CA GLY A 437 39.47 2.88 -1.94
C GLY A 437 38.77 3.05 -3.30
N SER A 438 39.39 3.84 -4.17
CA SER A 438 38.92 4.02 -5.54
C SER A 438 38.98 2.73 -6.36
N SER A 439 37.94 2.47 -7.14
CA SER A 439 37.86 1.42 -8.16
C SER A 439 37.25 2.01 -9.43
N GLY A 440 37.43 1.38 -10.59
CA GLY A 440 36.69 1.76 -11.80
C GLY A 440 35.21 1.33 -11.77
N LYS A 441 34.91 0.28 -11.00
CA LYS A 441 33.57 -0.25 -10.78
C LYS A 441 33.47 -0.96 -9.43
N ILE A 442 32.31 -0.92 -8.81
CA ILE A 442 31.89 -1.82 -7.74
C ILE A 442 30.65 -2.57 -8.23
N ASP A 443 30.66 -3.88 -8.10
CA ASP A 443 29.48 -4.72 -8.33
C ASP A 443 28.58 -4.67 -7.09
N LEU A 444 28.60 -5.68 -6.20
CA LEU A 444 27.85 -5.63 -4.94
C LEU A 444 28.78 -5.52 -3.72
N TRP A 445 28.59 -4.48 -2.91
CA TRP A 445 29.37 -4.20 -1.70
C TRP A 445 28.47 -3.61 -0.61
N ALA A 446 28.76 -3.91 0.66
CA ALA A 446 28.00 -3.32 1.77
C ALA A 446 28.85 -3.00 3.00
N LEU A 447 28.31 -2.20 3.91
CA LEU A 447 28.80 -1.94 5.26
C LEU A 447 27.62 -1.93 6.22
N GLY A 448 27.70 -2.74 7.27
CA GLY A 448 26.66 -2.84 8.28
C GLY A 448 26.58 -4.21 8.92
N LYS A 449 25.50 -4.47 9.67
CA LYS A 449 25.16 -5.80 10.19
C LYS A 449 24.58 -6.64 9.05
N ARG A 450 25.11 -7.84 8.85
CA ARG A 450 24.67 -8.77 7.79
C ARG A 450 24.30 -10.13 8.37
N TYR A 451 23.31 -10.77 7.78
CA TYR A 451 22.83 -12.10 8.14
C TYR A 451 22.88 -13.04 6.94
N ASP A 452 23.41 -14.24 7.17
CA ASP A 452 23.31 -15.41 6.29
C ASP A 452 22.52 -16.47 7.08
N GLY A 453 21.29 -16.73 6.65
CA GLY A 453 20.25 -17.28 7.52
C GLY A 453 20.02 -16.38 8.75
N TYR A 454 20.46 -16.85 9.91
CA TYR A 454 20.32 -16.19 11.22
C TYR A 454 21.66 -15.75 11.84
N GLU A 455 22.79 -15.99 11.15
CA GLU A 455 24.13 -15.71 11.68
C GLU A 455 24.53 -14.24 11.43
N GLY A 456 24.29 -13.37 12.42
CA GLY A 456 24.41 -11.91 12.31
C GLY A 456 25.79 -11.31 12.64
N LYS A 457 26.49 -10.76 11.64
CA LYS A 457 27.82 -10.13 11.81
C LYS A 457 27.92 -8.73 11.20
N THR A 458 28.45 -7.76 11.96
CA THR A 458 28.85 -6.44 11.43
C THR A 458 30.14 -6.56 10.62
N THR A 459 30.10 -6.16 9.35
CA THR A 459 31.24 -6.26 8.42
C THR A 459 31.13 -5.29 7.24
N SER A 460 32.26 -5.03 6.56
CA SER A 460 32.37 -4.21 5.36
C SER A 460 33.14 -4.96 4.27
N GLY A 461 32.67 -4.94 3.03
CA GLY A 461 33.27 -5.73 1.94
C GLY A 461 32.29 -6.05 0.82
N ALA A 462 32.74 -6.83 -0.17
CA ALA A 462 31.84 -7.43 -1.15
C ALA A 462 30.73 -8.25 -0.47
N VAL A 463 29.62 -8.45 -1.17
CA VAL A 463 28.52 -9.33 -0.74
C VAL A 463 28.35 -10.40 -1.82
N GLU A 464 28.21 -11.66 -1.40
CA GLU A 464 27.67 -12.72 -2.24
C GLU A 464 26.18 -12.80 -1.95
N ALA A 465 25.37 -12.68 -3.01
CA ALA A 465 23.91 -12.72 -2.95
C ALA A 465 23.37 -13.35 -4.23
N PRO A 466 22.14 -13.88 -4.22
CA PRO A 466 21.40 -14.26 -5.43
C PRO A 466 21.47 -13.18 -6.51
N LYS A 467 21.59 -13.61 -7.77
CA LYS A 467 21.65 -12.68 -8.89
C LYS A 467 20.24 -12.25 -9.26
N LYS A 468 20.05 -10.93 -9.39
CA LYS A 468 18.85 -10.35 -10.03
C LYS A 468 18.60 -11.04 -11.37
N SER A 469 17.35 -11.42 -11.61
CA SER A 469 16.92 -12.00 -12.87
C SER A 469 17.28 -11.11 -14.04
N THR A 470 17.75 -11.67 -15.16
CA THR A 470 18.02 -10.89 -16.37
C THR A 470 16.77 -10.26 -16.97
N LYS A 471 15.57 -10.76 -16.63
CA LYS A 471 14.30 -10.13 -17.00
C LYS A 471 14.08 -8.78 -16.28
N LEU A 472 14.67 -8.57 -15.10
CA LEU A 472 14.57 -7.33 -14.32
C LEU A 472 15.52 -6.22 -14.82
N LEU A 473 16.47 -6.57 -15.70
CA LEU A 473 17.56 -5.70 -16.14
C LEU A 473 17.35 -5.21 -17.57
N ASP A 474 17.70 -3.96 -17.84
CA ASP A 474 17.74 -3.39 -19.18
C ASP A 474 18.94 -3.88 -20.02
N SER A 475 19.05 -3.41 -21.26
CA SER A 475 20.13 -3.77 -22.18
C SER A 475 21.54 -3.33 -21.75
N SER A 476 21.66 -2.48 -20.73
CA SER A 476 22.92 -2.09 -20.09
C SER A 476 23.25 -2.90 -18.84
N GLY A 477 22.35 -3.81 -18.41
CA GLY A 477 22.50 -4.62 -17.20
C GLY A 477 22.11 -3.89 -15.91
N LYS A 478 21.43 -2.76 -16.01
CA LYS A 478 20.88 -1.97 -14.89
C LYS A 478 19.42 -2.38 -14.65
N LEU A 479 18.89 -2.26 -13.43
CA LEU A 479 17.46 -2.41 -13.15
C LEU A 479 16.64 -1.54 -14.11
N PHE A 480 15.69 -2.17 -14.80
CA PHE A 480 14.89 -1.50 -15.81
C PHE A 480 14.14 -0.29 -15.22
N TYR A 481 14.22 0.85 -15.91
CA TYR A 481 13.60 2.11 -15.52
C TYR A 481 12.80 2.67 -16.69
N ARG A 482 11.58 3.14 -16.42
CA ARG A 482 10.72 3.81 -17.39
C ARG A 482 10.06 5.03 -16.73
N PRO A 483 10.39 6.26 -17.15
CA PRO A 483 9.78 7.46 -16.58
C PRO A 483 8.27 7.50 -16.86
N ARG A 484 7.50 8.10 -15.95
CA ARG A 484 6.06 8.33 -16.13
C ARG A 484 5.77 9.06 -17.44
N PRO A 485 4.92 8.52 -18.34
CA PRO A 485 4.59 9.15 -19.61
C PRO A 485 3.75 10.41 -19.40
N GLN A 486 4.08 11.49 -20.12
CA GLN A 486 3.31 12.74 -20.08
C GLN A 486 2.63 13.10 -21.42
N TYR A 487 2.86 12.29 -22.45
CA TYR A 487 2.22 12.37 -23.77
C TYR A 487 2.45 13.71 -24.49
N GLU A 488 3.68 14.20 -24.42
CA GLU A 488 4.17 15.45 -25.01
C GLU A 488 3.93 15.54 -26.52
N ASP A 489 4.08 14.42 -27.23
CA ASP A 489 3.84 14.29 -28.67
C ASP A 489 2.34 14.19 -29.06
N PHE A 490 1.41 14.25 -28.09
CA PHE A 490 -0.03 14.08 -28.32
C PHE A 490 -0.80 15.38 -28.17
N ASP A 491 -1.63 15.69 -29.17
CA ASP A 491 -2.64 16.76 -29.09
C ASP A 491 -3.92 16.28 -28.39
N SER A 492 -4.74 17.24 -27.94
CA SER A 492 -5.98 16.99 -27.20
C SER A 492 -7.04 16.16 -27.95
N GLY A 493 -6.96 16.05 -29.29
CA GLY A 493 -7.86 15.22 -30.11
C GLY A 493 -7.49 13.74 -30.13
N GLN A 494 -6.27 13.39 -29.73
CA GLN A 494 -5.85 12.00 -29.53
C GLN A 494 -6.29 11.42 -28.17
N PHE A 495 -6.91 12.24 -27.32
CA PHE A 495 -7.54 11.83 -26.08
C PHE A 495 -9.05 11.65 -26.28
N ARG A 496 -9.61 10.60 -25.67
CA ARG A 496 -11.04 10.40 -25.49
C ARG A 496 -11.39 10.81 -24.06
N ILE A 497 -12.43 11.62 -23.89
CA ILE A 497 -12.72 12.28 -22.59
C ILE A 497 -13.92 11.61 -21.92
N ALA A 498 -13.76 11.08 -20.71
CA ALA A 498 -14.78 10.26 -20.04
C ALA A 498 -16.13 10.99 -19.88
N THR A 499 -16.11 12.27 -19.48
CA THR A 499 -17.32 13.09 -19.28
C THR A 499 -18.08 13.38 -20.57
N ASP A 500 -17.35 13.57 -21.67
CA ASP A 500 -17.95 13.83 -23.00
C ASP A 500 -18.60 12.55 -23.58
N HIS A 501 -18.33 11.39 -22.98
CA HIS A 501 -18.91 10.09 -23.30
C HIS A 501 -19.80 9.52 -22.19
N GLY A 502 -20.34 10.38 -21.33
CA GLY A 502 -21.41 10.03 -20.38
C GLY A 502 -20.96 9.45 -19.04
N CYS A 503 -19.66 9.38 -18.75
CA CYS A 503 -19.16 9.01 -17.43
C CYS A 503 -19.28 10.22 -16.48
N LYS A 504 -20.07 10.10 -15.41
CA LYS A 504 -20.23 11.16 -14.42
C LYS A 504 -19.10 11.12 -13.39
N ASN A 505 -18.53 12.29 -13.12
CA ASN A 505 -17.47 12.53 -12.15
C ASN A 505 -17.95 13.27 -10.89
N ASP A 506 -19.26 13.23 -10.59
CA ASP A 506 -19.89 13.91 -9.45
C ASP A 506 -19.99 13.09 -8.16
N GLY A 507 -19.44 11.86 -8.13
CA GLY A 507 -19.62 10.93 -7.00
C GLY A 507 -21.00 10.28 -6.96
N THR A 508 -21.86 10.50 -7.97
CA THR A 508 -23.25 10.02 -7.95
C THR A 508 -23.55 8.99 -9.03
N GLY A 509 -24.66 8.26 -8.81
CA GLY A 509 -25.13 7.20 -9.70
C GLY A 509 -24.23 5.97 -9.71
N ASP A 510 -24.34 5.22 -10.79
CA ASP A 510 -23.51 4.06 -11.14
C ASP A 510 -23.01 4.27 -12.58
N ASN A 511 -21.68 4.30 -12.74
CA ASN A 511 -21.00 4.59 -13.99
C ASN A 511 -20.39 3.35 -14.66
N THR A 512 -20.53 2.14 -14.10
CA THR A 512 -19.86 0.92 -14.58
C THR A 512 -20.03 0.70 -16.09
N ASN A 513 -21.27 0.76 -16.60
CA ASN A 513 -21.55 0.55 -18.02
C ASN A 513 -21.01 1.67 -18.92
N ALA A 514 -21.03 2.93 -18.45
CA ALA A 514 -20.52 4.07 -19.19
C ALA A 514 -18.99 3.99 -19.32
N ILE A 515 -18.29 3.71 -18.21
CA ILE A 515 -16.84 3.60 -18.14
C ILE A 515 -16.33 2.41 -18.96
N ASN A 516 -16.94 1.23 -18.82
CA ASN A 516 -16.58 0.04 -19.62
C ASN A 516 -16.76 0.28 -21.13
N THR A 517 -17.82 0.99 -21.54
CA THR A 517 -18.02 1.38 -22.94
C THR A 517 -16.96 2.39 -23.39
N PHE A 518 -16.71 3.43 -22.58
CA PHE A 518 -15.74 4.48 -22.85
C PHE A 518 -14.31 3.94 -23.02
N LEU A 519 -13.84 3.09 -22.09
CA LEU A 519 -12.50 2.48 -22.12
C LEU A 519 -12.31 1.59 -23.35
N ARG A 520 -13.28 0.71 -23.63
CA ARG A 520 -13.29 -0.16 -24.82
C ARG A 520 -13.24 0.67 -26.11
N ASP A 521 -14.02 1.75 -26.18
CA ASP A 521 -14.06 2.63 -27.35
C ASP A 521 -12.75 3.43 -27.50
N ALA A 522 -12.17 3.96 -26.42
CA ALA A 522 -10.87 4.65 -26.42
C ALA A 522 -9.77 3.75 -26.97
N ARG A 523 -9.65 2.53 -26.41
CA ARG A 523 -8.71 1.50 -26.85
C ARG A 523 -8.94 1.11 -28.30
N SER A 524 -10.19 0.94 -28.73
CA SER A 524 -10.53 0.58 -30.12
C SER A 524 -10.19 1.70 -31.12
N ALA A 525 -10.23 2.96 -30.69
CA ALA A 525 -9.82 4.12 -31.47
C ALA A 525 -8.30 4.44 -31.34
N SER A 526 -7.53 3.65 -30.57
CA SER A 526 -6.13 3.92 -30.20
C SER A 526 -5.92 5.27 -29.49
N GLN A 527 -6.97 5.85 -28.92
CA GLN A 527 -6.94 7.11 -28.16
C GLN A 527 -6.49 6.87 -26.72
N ILE A 528 -5.97 7.91 -26.07
CA ILE A 528 -5.70 7.91 -24.63
C ILE A 528 -7.01 8.17 -23.89
N ALA A 529 -7.37 7.31 -22.94
CA ALA A 529 -8.57 7.45 -22.12
C ALA A 529 -8.32 8.47 -21.00
N TYR A 530 -8.81 9.70 -21.19
CA TYR A 530 -8.70 10.77 -20.22
C TYR A 530 -9.89 10.77 -19.26
N PHE A 531 -9.62 10.71 -17.96
CA PHE A 531 -10.58 10.90 -16.89
C PHE A 531 -10.37 12.29 -16.26
N PRO A 532 -11.17 13.31 -16.60
CA PRO A 532 -11.17 14.57 -15.87
C PRO A 532 -11.33 14.36 -14.35
N ALA A 533 -10.72 15.23 -13.55
CA ALA A 533 -10.79 15.14 -12.08
C ALA A 533 -12.24 14.98 -11.56
N GLY A 534 -12.39 14.20 -10.49
CA GLY A 534 -13.66 13.95 -9.80
C GLY A 534 -13.82 12.49 -9.41
N ILE A 535 -15.05 12.14 -8.98
CA ILE A 535 -15.36 10.82 -8.41
C ILE A 535 -16.33 10.08 -9.34
N TYR A 536 -15.89 8.93 -9.82
CA TYR A 536 -16.59 8.04 -10.74
C TYR A 536 -17.10 6.81 -9.99
N ARG A 537 -18.29 6.91 -9.40
CA ARG A 537 -18.85 5.82 -8.59
C ARG A 537 -19.38 4.68 -9.46
N VAL A 538 -19.09 3.44 -9.09
CA VAL A 538 -19.37 2.21 -9.88
C VAL A 538 -20.02 1.12 -9.03
N GLY A 539 -21.08 0.51 -9.56
CA GLY A 539 -21.87 -0.54 -8.91
C GLY A 539 -21.52 -1.97 -9.36
N GLY A 540 -20.44 -2.11 -10.14
CA GLY A 540 -19.92 -3.36 -10.69
C GLY A 540 -18.56 -3.16 -11.35
N THR A 541 -17.89 -4.26 -11.68
CA THR A 541 -16.49 -4.29 -12.16
C THR A 541 -16.24 -3.40 -13.38
N VAL A 542 -15.23 -2.54 -13.28
CA VAL A 542 -14.64 -1.80 -14.41
C VAL A 542 -13.49 -2.61 -14.98
N LEU A 543 -13.58 -2.98 -16.27
CA LEU A 543 -12.49 -3.62 -17.01
C LEU A 543 -11.73 -2.55 -17.81
N ILE A 544 -10.43 -2.39 -17.53
CA ILE A 544 -9.50 -1.63 -18.36
C ILE A 544 -8.89 -2.60 -19.39
N PRO A 545 -9.24 -2.51 -20.69
CA PRO A 545 -8.84 -3.53 -21.67
C PRO A 545 -7.34 -3.44 -22.02
N THR A 546 -6.70 -4.59 -22.22
CA THR A 546 -5.29 -4.66 -22.63
C THR A 546 -5.02 -3.90 -23.93
N GLY A 547 -3.95 -3.09 -23.94
CA GLY A 547 -3.64 -2.09 -24.96
C GLY A 547 -4.17 -0.68 -24.65
N SER A 548 -4.70 -0.43 -23.45
CA SER A 548 -5.18 0.90 -23.03
C SER A 548 -4.05 1.81 -22.55
N ARG A 549 -4.31 3.11 -22.66
CA ARG A 549 -3.54 4.19 -22.02
C ARG A 549 -4.54 5.06 -21.27
N VAL A 550 -4.40 5.19 -19.97
CA VAL A 550 -5.36 5.81 -19.05
C VAL A 550 -4.67 6.92 -18.27
N VAL A 551 -5.26 8.10 -18.27
CA VAL A 551 -4.71 9.29 -17.63
C VAL A 551 -5.82 10.01 -16.88
N GLY A 552 -5.67 10.20 -15.57
CA GLY A 552 -6.53 11.05 -14.78
C GLY A 552 -6.04 12.49 -14.72
N ALA A 553 -6.54 13.26 -13.77
CA ALA A 553 -6.06 14.60 -13.46
C ALA A 553 -6.26 14.87 -11.97
N SER A 554 -5.19 15.12 -11.22
CA SER A 554 -5.24 15.19 -9.75
C SER A 554 -5.92 13.94 -9.14
N TRP A 555 -5.48 12.75 -9.57
CA TRP A 555 -5.93 11.46 -9.03
C TRP A 555 -7.44 11.20 -9.19
N SER A 556 -7.87 11.07 -10.44
CA SER A 556 -9.27 10.82 -10.80
C SER A 556 -9.76 9.50 -10.21
N GLN A 557 -10.84 9.53 -9.41
CA GLN A 557 -11.20 8.44 -8.51
C GLN A 557 -12.23 7.49 -9.15
N ILE A 558 -11.92 6.20 -9.26
CA ILE A 558 -12.94 5.16 -9.50
C ILE A 558 -13.32 4.58 -8.13
N GLN A 559 -14.59 4.72 -7.76
CA GLN A 559 -15.10 4.40 -6.41
C GLN A 559 -16.12 3.25 -6.46
N GLY A 560 -15.74 2.05 -6.01
CA GLY A 560 -16.63 0.89 -5.93
C GLY A 560 -17.64 1.02 -4.80
N ALA A 561 -18.93 0.82 -5.06
CA ALA A 561 -19.96 1.05 -4.05
C ALA A 561 -21.15 0.09 -4.14
N GLY A 562 -21.76 -0.18 -2.98
CA GLY A 562 -23.01 -0.92 -2.86
C GLY A 562 -22.89 -2.44 -3.00
N ALA A 563 -24.06 -3.09 -3.03
CA ALA A 563 -24.26 -4.51 -2.77
C ALA A 563 -23.37 -5.49 -3.60
N TYR A 564 -22.94 -5.13 -4.81
CA TYR A 564 -22.11 -6.00 -5.64
C TYR A 564 -20.74 -6.30 -5.00
N PHE A 565 -20.24 -5.41 -4.15
CA PHE A 565 -18.95 -5.53 -3.46
C PHE A 565 -19.09 -5.87 -1.96
N SER A 566 -20.28 -6.19 -1.44
CA SER A 566 -20.49 -6.37 0.01
C SER A 566 -20.23 -7.79 0.52
N ASP A 567 -20.06 -8.79 -0.34
CA ASP A 567 -19.99 -10.21 0.07
C ASP A 567 -18.55 -10.71 0.24
N VAL A 568 -18.08 -10.75 1.50
CA VAL A 568 -16.75 -11.24 1.88
C VAL A 568 -16.49 -12.73 1.53
N PHE A 569 -17.56 -13.51 1.33
CA PHE A 569 -17.48 -14.92 0.91
C PHE A 569 -17.31 -15.07 -0.61
N ASN A 570 -17.73 -14.07 -1.39
CA ASN A 570 -17.61 -14.06 -2.85
C ASN A 570 -17.01 -12.74 -3.36
N PRO A 571 -15.74 -12.42 -3.03
CA PRO A 571 -15.14 -11.15 -3.37
C PRO A 571 -15.19 -10.81 -4.87
N ARG A 572 -15.36 -9.52 -5.17
CA ARG A 572 -15.52 -8.97 -6.52
C ARG A 572 -14.55 -7.83 -6.76
N VAL A 573 -13.98 -7.82 -7.96
CA VAL A 573 -13.02 -6.82 -8.41
C VAL A 573 -13.73 -5.51 -8.74
N VAL A 574 -13.29 -4.38 -8.17
CA VAL A 574 -13.76 -3.04 -8.51
C VAL A 574 -13.14 -2.59 -9.84
N VAL A 575 -11.80 -2.59 -9.94
CA VAL A 575 -11.08 -2.32 -11.19
C VAL A 575 -10.22 -3.51 -11.58
N GLN A 576 -10.53 -4.08 -12.75
CA GLN A 576 -9.81 -5.20 -13.35
C GLN A 576 -8.97 -4.68 -14.52
N VAL A 577 -7.64 -4.81 -14.43
CA VAL A 577 -6.70 -4.36 -15.47
C VAL A 577 -6.29 -5.56 -16.32
N GLY A 578 -6.81 -5.62 -17.55
CA GLY A 578 -6.69 -6.79 -18.44
C GLY A 578 -7.53 -8.00 -17.99
N GLN A 579 -7.69 -8.97 -18.89
CA GLN A 579 -8.20 -10.30 -18.54
C GLN A 579 -7.05 -11.23 -18.15
N LYS A 580 -7.34 -12.28 -17.35
CA LYS A 580 -6.35 -13.28 -16.97
C LYS A 580 -5.71 -13.93 -18.21
N GLY A 581 -4.38 -13.83 -18.32
CA GLY A 581 -3.61 -14.35 -19.45
C GLY A 581 -3.51 -13.40 -20.65
N ASP A 582 -4.01 -12.16 -20.55
CA ASP A 582 -3.75 -11.13 -21.56
C ASP A 582 -2.26 -10.74 -21.57
N VAL A 583 -1.67 -10.68 -22.77
CA VAL A 583 -0.32 -10.16 -23.00
C VAL A 583 -0.42 -8.90 -23.87
N GLY A 584 0.20 -7.79 -23.46
CA GLY A 584 0.09 -6.54 -24.22
C GLY A 584 0.76 -5.34 -23.58
N THR A 585 0.19 -4.16 -23.82
CA THR A 585 0.62 -2.91 -23.19
C THR A 585 -0.46 -2.41 -22.24
N MET A 586 -0.07 -1.68 -21.21
CA MET A 586 -0.95 -0.95 -20.31
C MET A 586 -0.20 0.27 -19.78
N GLU A 587 -0.85 1.42 -19.77
CA GLU A 587 -0.32 2.63 -19.14
C GLU A 587 -1.43 3.24 -18.30
N ILE A 588 -1.20 3.44 -17.00
CA ILE A 588 -2.13 4.10 -16.08
C ILE A 588 -1.38 5.19 -15.33
N SER A 589 -1.93 6.41 -15.26
CA SER A 589 -1.34 7.52 -14.50
C SER A 589 -2.38 8.50 -13.95
N ASP A 590 -2.07 9.16 -12.83
CA ASP A 590 -2.94 10.13 -12.16
C ASP A 590 -4.34 9.57 -11.83
N MET A 591 -4.45 8.27 -11.47
CA MET A 591 -5.70 7.61 -11.10
C MET A 591 -5.75 7.25 -9.61
N MET A 592 -6.95 7.17 -9.04
CA MET A 592 -7.16 6.66 -7.69
C MET A 592 -8.25 5.60 -7.68
N PHE A 593 -8.05 4.55 -6.90
CA PHE A 593 -8.98 3.45 -6.74
C PHE A 593 -9.43 3.40 -5.26
N ASN A 594 -10.74 3.43 -5.03
CA ASN A 594 -11.35 3.53 -3.70
C ASN A 594 -12.70 2.77 -3.69
N VAL A 595 -13.35 2.76 -2.53
CA VAL A 595 -14.71 2.30 -2.32
C VAL A 595 -15.57 3.37 -1.61
N GLN A 596 -16.87 3.12 -1.52
CA GLN A 596 -17.80 3.77 -0.59
C GLN A 596 -18.41 2.66 0.28
N GLY A 597 -18.19 2.70 1.61
CA GLY A 597 -18.52 1.63 2.54
C GLY A 597 -20.03 1.31 2.62
N ALA A 598 -20.45 0.11 3.04
CA ALA A 598 -19.64 -1.07 3.34
C ALA A 598 -19.43 -1.95 2.10
N THR A 599 -18.20 -2.45 1.91
CA THR A 599 -17.77 -3.18 0.72
C THR A 599 -16.81 -4.32 1.06
N ALA A 600 -17.12 -5.08 2.11
CA ALA A 600 -16.28 -6.16 2.65
C ALA A 600 -15.78 -7.20 1.61
N GLY A 601 -16.49 -7.39 0.50
CA GLY A 601 -16.12 -8.24 -0.63
C GLY A 601 -15.29 -7.55 -1.72
N ALA A 602 -14.87 -6.30 -1.58
CA ALA A 602 -14.09 -5.62 -2.63
C ALA A 602 -12.67 -6.21 -2.76
N ILE A 603 -12.27 -6.52 -4.00
CA ILE A 603 -10.88 -6.49 -4.44
C ILE A 603 -10.73 -5.17 -5.18
N VAL A 604 -10.06 -4.17 -4.60
CA VAL A 604 -10.14 -2.78 -5.13
C VAL A 604 -9.43 -2.67 -6.49
N LEU A 605 -8.26 -3.28 -6.63
CA LEU A 605 -7.51 -3.36 -7.88
C LEU A 605 -6.98 -4.78 -8.15
N GLU A 606 -7.30 -5.35 -9.31
CA GLU A 606 -6.74 -6.62 -9.81
C GLU A 606 -5.96 -6.36 -11.11
N TRP A 607 -4.70 -6.79 -11.17
CA TRP A 607 -3.81 -6.64 -12.32
C TRP A 607 -3.52 -8.00 -12.95
N ASN A 608 -3.95 -8.17 -14.20
CA ASN A 608 -3.85 -9.41 -14.97
C ASN A 608 -2.94 -9.34 -16.21
N VAL A 609 -2.60 -8.13 -16.65
CA VAL A 609 -1.81 -7.93 -17.88
C VAL A 609 -0.39 -8.44 -17.67
N HIS A 610 0.08 -9.28 -18.59
CA HIS A 610 1.52 -9.50 -18.79
C HIS A 610 2.05 -8.50 -19.82
N GLU A 611 3.26 -7.98 -19.60
CA GLU A 611 3.91 -7.10 -20.56
C GLU A 611 4.21 -7.82 -21.89
N SER A 612 4.10 -7.10 -23.01
CA SER A 612 4.49 -7.57 -24.35
C SER A 612 5.94 -7.22 -24.72
N SER A 613 6.50 -6.23 -24.01
CA SER A 613 7.92 -5.89 -23.93
C SER A 613 8.22 -5.28 -22.56
N GLN A 614 9.49 -5.25 -22.16
CA GLN A 614 9.92 -4.73 -20.85
C GLN A 614 9.30 -3.37 -20.49
N GLY A 615 8.60 -3.30 -19.34
CA GLY A 615 7.91 -2.12 -18.83
C GLY A 615 6.72 -1.63 -19.66
N SER A 616 6.19 -2.45 -20.57
CA SER A 616 5.06 -2.05 -21.44
C SER A 616 3.69 -2.13 -20.77
N ALA A 617 3.58 -2.88 -19.67
CA ALA A 617 2.42 -2.92 -18.79
C ALA A 617 2.81 -2.25 -17.47
N ALA A 618 2.27 -1.06 -17.19
CA ALA A 618 2.83 -0.18 -16.18
C ALA A 618 1.84 0.87 -15.62
N MET A 619 2.13 1.35 -14.41
CA MET A 619 1.32 2.32 -13.67
C MET A 619 2.20 3.26 -12.82
N TRP A 620 1.88 4.56 -12.83
CA TRP A 620 2.62 5.63 -12.14
C TRP A 620 1.70 6.60 -11.42
N ASP A 621 2.15 7.21 -10.30
CA ASP A 621 1.42 8.28 -9.59
C ASP A 621 -0.09 7.95 -9.46
N SER A 622 -0.38 6.71 -9.09
CA SER A 622 -1.72 6.18 -8.95
C SER A 622 -1.82 5.42 -7.64
N HIS A 623 -2.97 5.46 -6.98
CA HIS A 623 -3.05 5.01 -5.58
C HIS A 623 -4.33 4.23 -5.31
N VAL A 624 -4.23 3.26 -4.42
CA VAL A 624 -5.39 2.64 -3.76
C VAL A 624 -5.53 3.34 -2.41
N ARG A 625 -6.58 4.12 -2.22
CA ARG A 625 -6.83 4.88 -0.98
C ARG A 625 -8.23 4.54 -0.51
N VAL A 626 -8.36 3.78 0.58
CA VAL A 626 -9.66 3.33 1.09
C VAL A 626 -10.03 4.03 2.39
N GLY A 627 -11.17 4.73 2.38
CA GLY A 627 -11.65 5.53 3.51
C GLY A 627 -10.97 6.89 3.67
N GLY A 628 -11.10 7.50 4.85
CA GLY A 628 -10.38 8.71 5.25
C GLY A 628 -10.74 9.97 4.48
N ALA A 629 -11.89 9.97 3.79
CA ALA A 629 -12.31 11.03 2.87
C ALA A 629 -13.82 11.26 2.94
N THR A 630 -14.26 12.52 2.79
CA THR A 630 -15.69 12.84 2.66
C THR A 630 -16.33 12.05 1.50
N GLY A 631 -17.51 11.48 1.72
CA GLY A 631 -18.22 10.68 0.69
C GLY A 631 -17.64 9.28 0.46
N SER A 632 -16.78 8.80 1.36
CA SER A 632 -16.41 7.37 1.44
C SER A 632 -17.31 6.55 2.36
N ASP A 633 -18.12 7.19 3.20
CA ASP A 633 -18.90 6.57 4.29
C ASP A 633 -18.00 5.72 5.22
N LEU A 634 -16.75 6.17 5.37
CA LEU A 634 -15.62 5.54 6.09
C LEU A 634 -14.76 6.66 6.71
N ASP A 635 -15.46 7.53 7.46
CA ASP A 635 -15.00 8.79 8.07
C ASP A 635 -15.09 8.72 9.61
N VAL A 636 -14.68 9.77 10.31
CA VAL A 636 -14.67 9.79 11.79
C VAL A 636 -16.06 9.66 12.43
N ASP A 637 -17.11 10.12 11.76
CA ASP A 637 -18.50 9.99 12.23
C ASP A 637 -19.02 8.55 12.10
N THR A 638 -18.56 7.81 11.08
CA THR A 638 -19.01 6.44 10.79
C THR A 638 -18.14 5.38 11.47
N CYS A 639 -16.83 5.63 11.55
CA CYS A 639 -15.78 4.67 11.91
C CYS A 639 -14.79 5.23 12.96
N PRO A 640 -15.23 5.83 14.08
CA PRO A 640 -14.33 6.42 15.06
C PRO A 640 -13.38 5.38 15.69
N LYS A 641 -12.16 5.78 16.05
CA LYS A 641 -11.24 4.93 16.83
C LYS A 641 -11.89 4.37 18.10
N PHE A 642 -11.48 3.16 18.48
CA PHE A 642 -12.10 2.32 19.53
C PHE A 642 -13.56 1.89 19.25
N GLY A 643 -14.14 2.27 18.11
CA GLY A 643 -15.46 1.84 17.68
C GLY A 643 -15.38 0.65 16.72
N PHE A 644 -16.24 -0.36 16.93
CA PHE A 644 -16.49 -1.38 15.91
C PHE A 644 -17.86 -1.15 15.24
N ASN A 645 -17.87 -1.15 13.91
CA ASN A 645 -19.06 -1.01 13.09
C ASN A 645 -18.90 -1.87 11.83
N GLU A 646 -19.87 -2.76 11.52
CA GLU A 646 -19.85 -3.56 10.28
C GLU A 646 -19.79 -2.69 9.01
N GLY A 647 -20.27 -1.44 9.09
CA GLY A 647 -20.14 -0.42 8.04
C GLY A 647 -18.70 -0.15 7.60
N CYS A 648 -17.75 -0.33 8.53
CA CYS A 648 -16.33 -0.02 8.36
C CYS A 648 -15.52 -1.18 7.73
N ILE A 649 -16.16 -2.31 7.43
CA ILE A 649 -15.53 -3.43 6.70
C ILE A 649 -15.60 -3.12 5.20
N CYS A 650 -14.47 -2.73 4.62
CA CYS A 650 -14.41 -2.01 3.36
C CYS A 650 -13.72 -2.77 2.21
N ALA A 651 -12.89 -3.79 2.47
CA ALA A 651 -12.34 -4.64 1.40
C ALA A 651 -11.89 -6.03 1.86
N SER A 652 -11.92 -7.00 0.94
CA SER A 652 -11.24 -8.29 1.06
C SER A 652 -9.76 -8.23 0.66
N MET A 653 -9.40 -7.29 -0.24
CA MET A 653 -8.04 -7.04 -0.70
C MET A 653 -7.93 -5.68 -1.38
N LEU A 654 -6.84 -4.94 -1.16
CA LEU A 654 -6.63 -3.64 -1.80
C LEU A 654 -6.01 -3.78 -3.20
N PHE A 655 -4.93 -4.55 -3.33
CA PHE A 655 -4.25 -4.75 -4.61
C PHE A 655 -3.82 -6.21 -4.83
N HIS A 656 -4.07 -6.73 -6.03
CA HIS A 656 -3.74 -8.10 -6.43
C HIS A 656 -3.02 -8.12 -7.79
N ILE A 657 -1.78 -8.57 -7.81
CA ILE A 657 -1.02 -8.88 -9.04
C ILE A 657 -1.09 -10.39 -9.25
N THR A 658 -1.85 -10.83 -10.25
CA THR A 658 -2.20 -12.26 -10.43
C THR A 658 -1.04 -13.06 -11.06
N PRO A 659 -1.05 -14.42 -11.01
CA PRO A 659 0.14 -15.22 -11.33
C PRO A 659 0.70 -15.03 -12.74
N GLN A 660 -0.20 -14.85 -13.72
CA GLN A 660 0.17 -14.70 -15.13
C GLN A 660 0.45 -13.24 -15.52
N ALA A 661 0.42 -12.31 -14.57
CA ALA A 661 0.62 -10.90 -14.83
C ALA A 661 2.10 -10.51 -14.65
N SER A 662 2.46 -9.33 -15.15
CA SER A 662 3.76 -8.70 -14.94
C SER A 662 3.56 -7.18 -14.93
N GLY A 663 4.44 -6.40 -14.30
CA GLY A 663 4.22 -4.95 -14.33
C GLY A 663 5.31 -4.07 -13.72
N TYR A 664 5.32 -2.82 -14.18
CA TYR A 664 6.13 -1.74 -13.64
C TYR A 664 5.24 -0.79 -12.83
N PHE A 665 5.50 -0.66 -11.54
CA PHE A 665 4.69 0.11 -10.60
C PHE A 665 5.56 1.16 -9.91
N GLU A 666 5.23 2.44 -10.04
CA GLU A 666 6.07 3.55 -9.55
C GLU A 666 5.24 4.59 -8.80
N ASN A 667 5.68 4.96 -7.60
CA ASN A 667 4.93 5.82 -6.67
C ASN A 667 3.49 5.34 -6.44
N MET A 668 3.34 4.05 -6.08
CA MET A 668 2.05 3.46 -5.72
C MET A 668 1.85 3.52 -4.20
N TRP A 669 0.71 4.02 -3.75
CA TRP A 669 0.34 4.00 -2.34
C TRP A 669 -0.93 3.17 -2.17
N ILE A 670 -0.89 2.16 -1.30
CA ILE A 670 -1.96 1.21 -1.03
C ILE A 670 -2.36 1.38 0.45
N TRP A 671 -3.12 2.44 0.72
CA TRP A 671 -3.42 2.91 2.07
C TRP A 671 -4.86 2.57 2.45
N LEU A 672 -5.01 1.83 3.55
CA LEU A 672 -6.26 1.77 4.29
C LEU A 672 -6.26 2.88 5.35
N ALA A 673 -7.19 3.82 5.28
CA ALA A 673 -7.17 5.02 6.11
C ALA A 673 -7.11 4.74 7.62
N ASP A 674 -6.01 5.16 8.24
CA ASP A 674 -5.84 5.21 9.70
C ASP A 674 -6.46 6.48 10.31
N HIS A 675 -6.67 7.53 9.51
CA HIS A 675 -7.30 8.79 9.90
C HIS A 675 -8.18 9.42 8.81
N ASP A 676 -9.05 10.35 9.22
CA ASP A 676 -9.88 11.18 8.36
C ASP A 676 -9.12 12.45 7.94
N ASN A 677 -8.87 12.60 6.63
CA ASN A 677 -8.16 13.75 6.07
C ASN A 677 -9.06 14.89 5.61
N ASP A 678 -10.39 14.79 5.68
CA ASP A 678 -11.29 15.94 5.53
C ASP A 678 -11.79 16.48 6.89
N MET A 679 -11.49 15.80 8.00
CA MET A 679 -11.62 16.38 9.35
C MET A 679 -10.56 17.46 9.61
N VAL A 680 -11.01 18.64 10.02
CA VAL A 680 -10.14 19.77 10.40
C VAL A 680 -9.49 19.51 11.76
N VAL A 681 -8.15 19.40 11.78
CA VAL A 681 -7.34 19.12 12.98
C VAL A 681 -6.45 20.28 13.43
N SER A 682 -6.38 21.36 12.65
CA SER A 682 -5.59 22.58 12.92
C SER A 682 -5.82 23.16 14.33
N ASP A 683 -7.09 23.33 14.71
CA ASP A 683 -7.50 23.90 16.01
C ASP A 683 -7.64 22.88 17.14
N SER A 684 -7.55 21.57 16.84
CA SER A 684 -7.72 20.55 17.88
C SER A 684 -6.51 20.50 18.84
N PRO A 685 -6.72 20.45 20.17
CA PRO A 685 -5.63 20.20 21.12
C PRO A 685 -5.15 18.73 21.07
N ASP A 686 -6.00 17.80 20.62
CA ASP A 686 -5.64 16.42 20.31
C ASP A 686 -5.45 16.27 18.79
N LYS A 687 -4.21 16.08 18.34
CA LYS A 687 -3.89 15.88 16.92
C LYS A 687 -4.20 14.47 16.41
N LEU A 688 -4.61 13.56 17.30
CA LEU A 688 -5.00 12.18 16.99
C LEU A 688 -6.54 12.01 16.97
N VAL A 689 -7.31 13.10 17.08
CA VAL A 689 -8.78 13.06 17.17
C VAL A 689 -9.46 12.54 15.90
N ASN A 690 -8.80 12.65 14.74
CA ASN A 690 -9.29 12.21 13.44
C ASN A 690 -8.94 10.74 13.11
N GLN A 691 -8.28 10.00 14.00
CA GLN A 691 -8.01 8.57 13.81
C GLN A 691 -9.30 7.74 13.72
N ILE A 692 -9.32 6.76 12.82
CA ILE A 692 -10.49 5.91 12.51
C ILE A 692 -10.15 4.42 12.57
N SER A 693 -11.18 3.58 12.73
CA SER A 693 -11.11 2.11 12.72
C SER A 693 -11.87 1.56 11.51
N ILE A 694 -11.15 1.27 10.43
CA ILE A 694 -11.70 0.59 9.25
C ILE A 694 -10.92 -0.68 8.91
N TYR A 695 -11.59 -1.63 8.25
CA TYR A 695 -11.10 -3.00 8.10
C TYR A 695 -11.03 -3.41 6.63
N ALA A 696 -9.81 -3.67 6.16
CA ALA A 696 -9.53 -4.44 4.95
C ALA A 696 -8.61 -5.62 5.32
N ALA A 697 -8.83 -6.78 4.69
CA ALA A 697 -8.08 -7.98 5.10
C ALA A 697 -6.63 -7.98 4.61
N ARG A 698 -6.39 -7.56 3.36
CA ARG A 698 -5.11 -7.77 2.64
C ARG A 698 -4.71 -6.49 1.91
N GLY A 699 -3.44 -6.12 2.00
CA GLY A 699 -2.87 -4.98 1.29
C GLY A 699 -2.59 -5.37 -0.15
N THR A 700 -1.34 -5.76 -0.41
CA THR A 700 -0.84 -6.14 -1.73
C THR A 700 -0.48 -7.62 -1.79
N LEU A 701 -1.20 -8.40 -2.58
CA LEU A 701 -0.87 -9.79 -2.94
C LEU A 701 -0.17 -9.83 -4.31
N ILE A 702 1.00 -10.46 -4.37
CA ILE A 702 1.81 -10.60 -5.58
C ILE A 702 2.03 -12.09 -5.84
N GLU A 703 1.44 -12.61 -6.91
CA GLU A 703 1.68 -13.98 -7.38
C GLU A 703 2.46 -14.02 -8.71
N SER A 704 2.75 -12.84 -9.30
CA SER A 704 3.34 -12.67 -10.63
C SER A 704 4.60 -13.53 -10.85
N GLU A 705 4.63 -14.32 -11.93
CA GLU A 705 5.83 -15.02 -12.42
C GLU A 705 6.85 -14.09 -13.14
N GLY A 706 6.53 -12.80 -13.24
CA GLY A 706 7.46 -11.72 -13.56
C GLY A 706 7.86 -11.57 -15.04
N PRO A 707 8.56 -10.46 -15.38
CA PRO A 707 9.22 -9.55 -14.45
C PRO A 707 8.28 -8.49 -13.87
N THR A 708 8.49 -8.16 -12.59
CA THR A 708 7.71 -7.13 -11.90
C THR A 708 8.62 -6.22 -11.09
N TRP A 709 8.38 -4.91 -11.15
CA TRP A 709 9.11 -3.88 -10.41
C TRP A 709 8.14 -3.03 -9.59
N LEU A 710 8.44 -2.85 -8.31
CA LEU A 710 7.74 -1.94 -7.40
C LEU A 710 8.71 -0.87 -6.90
N TYR A 711 8.60 0.35 -7.42
CA TYR A 711 9.48 1.48 -7.12
C TYR A 711 8.81 2.49 -6.19
N GLY A 712 9.29 2.56 -4.94
CA GLY A 712 8.74 3.46 -3.92
C GLY A 712 7.27 3.23 -3.67
N THR A 713 6.93 2.03 -3.22
CA THR A 713 5.54 1.64 -2.97
C THR A 713 5.30 1.43 -1.48
N GLY A 714 4.21 2.00 -0.95
CA GLY A 714 3.73 1.77 0.41
C GLY A 714 2.45 0.94 0.42
N SER A 715 2.29 0.05 1.39
CA SER A 715 1.07 -0.73 1.63
C SER A 715 0.84 -0.78 3.14
N GLU A 716 -0.33 -0.35 3.62
CA GLU A 716 -0.48 -0.03 5.06
C GLU A 716 -1.86 -0.35 5.63
N HIS A 717 -1.85 -0.63 6.94
CA HIS A 717 -2.97 -0.71 7.87
C HIS A 717 -4.03 -1.80 7.60
N VAL A 718 -3.73 -2.84 6.81
CA VAL A 718 -4.65 -3.98 6.64
C VAL A 718 -4.45 -5.06 7.72
N VAL A 719 -5.44 -5.93 7.92
CA VAL A 719 -5.50 -6.87 9.05
C VAL A 719 -4.52 -8.05 8.98
N LEU A 720 -4.27 -8.64 7.80
CA LEU A 720 -3.50 -9.89 7.67
C LEU A 720 -2.04 -9.66 7.27
N TYR A 721 -1.82 -8.90 6.19
CA TYR A 721 -0.49 -8.61 5.66
C TYR A 721 -0.51 -7.38 4.75
N GLN A 722 0.52 -6.53 4.86
CA GLN A 722 0.69 -5.37 4.01
C GLN A 722 1.23 -5.76 2.64
N TYR A 723 2.28 -6.59 2.58
CA TYR A 723 2.77 -7.26 1.36
C TYR A 723 2.87 -8.78 1.55
N GLN A 724 2.38 -9.53 0.57
CA GLN A 724 2.65 -10.96 0.43
C GLN A 724 3.04 -11.30 -0.99
N LEU A 725 4.21 -11.92 -1.15
CA LEU A 725 4.62 -12.62 -2.35
C LEU A 725 4.31 -14.10 -2.14
N TYR A 726 3.54 -14.71 -3.04
CA TYR A 726 3.14 -16.12 -2.96
C TYR A 726 3.32 -16.79 -4.33
N GLY A 727 4.26 -17.73 -4.44
CA GLY A 727 4.60 -18.36 -5.73
C GLY A 727 5.25 -17.41 -6.75
N ALA A 728 5.58 -16.18 -6.35
CA ALA A 728 6.02 -15.11 -7.24
C ALA A 728 7.45 -15.33 -7.76
N LYS A 729 7.76 -14.81 -8.95
CA LYS A 729 9.08 -14.93 -9.55
C LYS A 729 9.57 -13.64 -10.21
N ASP A 730 10.88 -13.48 -10.25
CA ASP A 730 11.57 -12.37 -10.93
C ASP A 730 11.01 -11.00 -10.51
N VAL A 731 10.99 -10.70 -9.21
CA VAL A 731 10.42 -9.46 -8.65
C VAL A 731 11.49 -8.59 -8.00
N TYR A 732 11.52 -7.31 -8.36
CA TYR A 732 12.25 -6.26 -7.64
C TYR A 732 11.30 -5.35 -6.87
N LEU A 733 11.64 -5.03 -5.63
CA LEU A 733 10.96 -3.99 -4.85
C LEU A 733 11.99 -3.02 -4.25
N GLY A 734 11.75 -1.71 -4.34
CA GLY A 734 12.70 -0.74 -3.79
C GLY A 734 12.31 0.73 -3.88
N HIS A 735 12.26 1.48 -2.78
CA HIS A 735 12.01 1.00 -1.41
C HIS A 735 10.57 0.45 -1.27
N ILE A 736 10.31 -0.33 -0.22
CA ILE A 736 8.95 -0.59 0.27
C ILE A 736 8.78 -0.14 1.71
N GLN A 737 7.59 0.34 2.05
CA GLN A 737 7.23 0.73 3.41
C GLN A 737 5.85 0.18 3.80
N THR A 738 5.69 -0.10 5.09
CA THR A 738 4.50 -0.70 5.67
C THR A 738 4.25 -0.25 7.11
N GLU A 739 2.97 -0.14 7.48
CA GLU A 739 2.49 0.11 8.84
C GLU A 739 1.39 -0.90 9.23
N THR A 740 1.45 -1.39 10.46
CA THR A 740 0.39 -2.21 11.10
C THR A 740 -0.82 -1.32 11.44
N PRO A 741 -2.07 -1.80 11.32
CA PRO A 741 -3.25 -1.00 11.70
C PRO A 741 -3.25 -0.63 13.17
N TYR A 742 -3.47 0.65 13.47
CA TYR A 742 -3.29 1.20 14.82
C TYR A 742 -4.23 0.62 15.87
N TYR A 743 -5.35 0.02 15.45
CA TYR A 743 -6.27 -0.67 16.35
C TYR A 743 -5.78 -2.05 16.81
N GLN A 744 -4.88 -2.71 16.08
CA GLN A 744 -4.38 -4.03 16.50
C GLN A 744 -3.63 -3.89 17.85
N PRO A 745 -3.73 -4.89 18.75
CA PRO A 745 -4.38 -6.19 18.59
C PRO A 745 -5.90 -6.22 18.87
N VAL A 746 -6.63 -5.10 18.80
CA VAL A 746 -8.09 -5.03 19.05
C VAL A 746 -8.88 -4.64 17.78
N PRO A 747 -9.40 -5.60 16.98
CA PRO A 747 -9.28 -7.05 17.15
C PRO A 747 -8.00 -7.62 16.54
N VAL A 748 -7.58 -8.78 17.04
CA VAL A 748 -6.45 -9.56 16.51
C VAL A 748 -6.74 -10.07 15.09
N ALA A 749 -5.71 -10.23 14.28
CA ALA A 749 -5.81 -10.97 13.04
C ALA A 749 -6.23 -12.45 13.32
N PRO A 750 -7.10 -13.06 12.49
CA PRO A 750 -7.63 -12.57 11.23
C PRO A 750 -8.97 -11.80 11.33
N LEU A 751 -9.44 -11.39 12.52
CA LEU A 751 -10.75 -10.76 12.67
C LEU A 751 -10.79 -9.33 12.05
N PRO A 752 -11.91 -8.90 11.45
CA PRO A 752 -13.22 -9.58 11.35
C PRO A 752 -13.36 -10.56 10.17
N PHE A 753 -12.26 -10.97 9.53
CA PHE A 753 -12.26 -11.72 8.26
C PHE A 753 -12.17 -13.25 8.38
N GLU A 754 -12.19 -13.81 9.60
CA GLU A 754 -12.13 -15.25 9.90
C GLU A 754 -13.04 -16.13 9.02
N ALA A 755 -14.28 -15.72 8.78
CA ALA A 755 -15.24 -16.46 7.97
C ALA A 755 -15.12 -16.18 6.45
N GLY A 756 -14.35 -15.15 6.06
CA GLY A 756 -14.26 -14.66 4.70
C GLY A 756 -13.56 -15.63 3.73
N LYS A 757 -13.63 -15.32 2.43
CA LYS A 757 -12.90 -16.11 1.43
C LYS A 757 -11.39 -15.98 1.67
N SER A 758 -10.72 -17.13 1.82
CA SER A 758 -9.25 -17.21 1.83
C SER A 758 -8.65 -17.07 0.42
N PHE A 759 -7.44 -16.52 0.38
CA PHE A 759 -6.57 -16.35 -0.78
C PHE A 759 -5.27 -17.14 -0.59
N PRO A 760 -4.54 -17.47 -1.67
CA PRO A 760 -3.32 -18.27 -1.59
C PRO A 760 -2.29 -17.70 -0.61
N GLY A 761 -1.82 -18.55 0.30
CA GLY A 761 -0.81 -18.22 1.29
C GLY A 761 -1.27 -17.42 2.50
N ASP A 762 -2.57 -17.14 2.70
CA ASP A 762 -3.07 -16.39 3.88
C ASP A 762 -2.45 -16.90 5.21
N PRO A 763 -2.04 -15.99 6.13
CA PRO A 763 -1.56 -16.39 7.45
C PRO A 763 -2.71 -16.91 8.31
N SER A 764 -2.56 -18.12 8.90
CA SER A 764 -3.59 -18.74 9.75
C SER A 764 -3.64 -18.17 11.17
N PHE A 765 -2.51 -17.67 11.69
CA PHE A 765 -2.33 -17.22 13.08
C PHE A 765 -2.62 -18.27 14.18
N GLU A 766 -2.94 -19.51 13.82
CA GLU A 766 -3.30 -20.59 14.75
C GLU A 766 -2.18 -20.95 15.74
N HIS A 767 -0.92 -20.87 15.30
CA HIS A 767 0.25 -21.16 16.12
C HIS A 767 0.60 -20.03 17.12
N CYS A 768 -0.08 -18.89 17.07
CA CYS A 768 0.20 -17.76 17.96
C CYS A 768 -0.38 -17.95 19.36
N THR A 769 0.49 -17.81 20.35
CA THR A 769 0.14 -17.88 21.78
C THR A 769 -0.09 -16.51 22.43
N THR A 770 0.39 -15.43 21.80
CA THR A 770 0.26 -14.03 22.25
C THR A 770 -0.68 -13.23 21.35
N GLU A 771 -1.04 -12.02 21.78
CA GLU A 771 -1.77 -11.05 20.96
C GLU A 771 -0.84 -10.40 19.91
N GLY A 772 0.37 -9.99 20.28
CA GLY A 772 1.37 -9.40 19.36
C GLY A 772 1.86 -10.30 18.24
N CYS A 773 1.69 -11.63 18.36
CA CYS A 773 1.91 -12.59 17.27
C CYS A 773 0.77 -12.58 16.23
N LYS A 774 -0.44 -12.16 16.64
CA LYS A 774 -1.69 -12.11 15.86
C LYS A 774 -1.96 -10.71 15.30
N GLU A 775 -0.90 -10.07 14.81
CA GLU A 775 -0.94 -8.78 14.16
C GLU A 775 -0.51 -8.89 12.70
N ALA A 776 -0.81 -7.87 11.91
CA ALA A 776 -0.61 -7.88 10.47
C ALA A 776 0.89 -7.94 10.10
N TRP A 777 1.25 -8.84 9.20
CA TRP A 777 2.62 -8.90 8.70
C TRP A 777 2.96 -7.69 7.83
N GLY A 778 4.16 -7.12 7.97
CA GLY A 778 4.67 -6.13 7.02
C GLY A 778 4.98 -6.78 5.68
N LEU A 779 5.84 -7.82 5.69
CA LEU A 779 6.27 -8.53 4.48
C LEU A 779 6.26 -10.04 4.68
N ARG A 780 5.65 -10.77 3.74
CA ARG A 780 5.79 -12.23 3.61
C ARG A 780 6.28 -12.60 2.22
N ILE A 781 7.26 -13.49 2.14
CA ILE A 781 7.77 -14.08 0.89
C ILE A 781 7.66 -15.60 1.01
N ILE A 782 6.67 -16.17 0.34
CA ILE A 782 6.27 -17.58 0.46
C ILE A 782 6.38 -18.24 -0.91
N ASP A 783 7.00 -19.42 -0.99
CA ASP A 783 7.13 -20.25 -2.20
C ASP A 783 7.67 -19.51 -3.45
N SER A 784 8.46 -18.44 -3.25
CA SER A 784 8.83 -17.46 -4.29
C SER A 784 10.31 -17.57 -4.71
N GLU A 785 10.64 -17.19 -5.94
CA GLU A 785 11.98 -17.38 -6.52
C GLU A 785 12.55 -16.11 -7.18
N GLY A 786 13.80 -15.75 -6.87
CA GLY A 786 14.51 -14.65 -7.54
C GLY A 786 13.95 -13.27 -7.15
N ILE A 787 13.79 -13.05 -5.84
CA ILE A 787 13.21 -11.84 -5.26
C ILE A 787 14.33 -10.96 -4.71
N THR A 788 14.36 -9.68 -5.07
CA THR A 788 15.35 -8.72 -4.54
C THR A 788 14.66 -7.47 -4.00
N LEU A 789 14.94 -7.13 -2.75
CA LEU A 789 14.44 -5.91 -2.11
C LEU A 789 15.59 -5.00 -1.66
N HIS A 790 15.44 -3.68 -1.89
CA HIS A 790 16.35 -2.66 -1.37
C HIS A 790 15.59 -1.58 -0.60
N SER A 791 15.97 -1.36 0.66
CA SER A 791 15.34 -0.43 1.61
C SER A 791 13.92 -0.89 1.95
N VAL A 792 13.80 -1.67 3.01
CA VAL A 792 12.58 -2.35 3.47
C VAL A 792 12.21 -1.83 4.85
N GLY A 793 11.25 -0.89 4.89
CA GLY A 793 10.73 -0.29 6.11
C GLY A 793 9.46 -0.99 6.59
N MET A 794 9.42 -1.47 7.83
CA MET A 794 8.21 -2.12 8.38
C MET A 794 7.99 -1.69 9.83
N TYR A 795 6.86 -1.03 10.10
CA TYR A 795 6.66 -0.31 11.36
C TYR A 795 5.41 -0.81 12.10
N SER A 796 5.56 -1.10 13.39
CA SER A 796 4.45 -1.12 14.34
C SER A 796 4.64 0.00 15.35
N PHE A 797 3.64 0.87 15.48
CA PHE A 797 3.69 2.10 16.28
C PHE A 797 2.74 2.09 17.48
N PHE A 798 1.85 1.11 17.56
CA PHE A 798 0.70 1.12 18.44
C PHE A 798 0.33 -0.28 18.94
N GLN A 799 -0.26 -0.34 20.12
CA GLN A 799 -1.15 -1.41 20.57
C GLN A 799 -2.46 -0.75 21.02
N GLU A 800 -3.58 -1.05 20.36
CA GLU A 800 -4.90 -0.44 20.62
C GLU A 800 -4.85 1.12 20.67
N TYR A 801 -4.25 1.76 19.66
CA TYR A 801 -3.98 3.21 19.57
C TYR A 801 -3.07 3.80 20.67
N TYR A 802 -2.53 3.01 21.60
CA TYR A 802 -1.52 3.46 22.58
C TYR A 802 -0.10 3.24 22.07
N GLN A 803 0.83 4.14 22.41
CA GLN A 803 2.22 4.12 21.93
C GLN A 803 3.25 3.74 23.00
N ASP A 804 2.81 3.31 24.19
CA ASP A 804 3.70 2.99 25.32
C ASP A 804 4.73 1.89 24.96
N CYS A 805 4.36 0.97 24.07
CA CYS A 805 5.22 -0.07 23.50
C CYS A 805 6.43 0.46 22.68
N LEU A 806 6.46 1.74 22.30
CA LEU A 806 7.62 2.34 21.64
C LEU A 806 8.78 2.64 22.61
N GLU A 807 8.55 2.69 23.92
CA GLU A 807 9.65 2.81 24.89
C GLU A 807 10.50 1.53 24.96
N THR A 808 9.87 0.38 24.71
CA THR A 808 10.46 -0.97 24.73
C THR A 808 10.70 -1.56 23.33
N PHE A 809 10.13 -0.94 22.29
CA PHE A 809 10.13 -1.37 20.89
C PHE A 809 9.47 -2.75 20.65
N ASP A 810 8.42 -3.06 21.42
CA ASP A 810 7.72 -4.36 21.43
C ASP A 810 6.22 -4.24 21.12
N CYS A 811 5.84 -3.26 20.29
CA CYS A 811 4.45 -3.09 19.83
C CYS A 811 3.91 -4.34 19.12
N GLN A 812 4.74 -5.01 18.33
CA GLN A 812 4.40 -6.23 17.60
C GLN A 812 5.45 -7.32 17.83
N GLU A 813 5.04 -8.59 17.87
CA GLU A 813 5.99 -9.69 18.09
C GLU A 813 6.85 -9.94 16.86
N ARG A 814 6.28 -9.89 15.65
CA ARG A 814 6.92 -10.30 14.39
C ARG A 814 6.34 -9.59 13.17
N ILE A 815 7.18 -9.20 12.21
CA ILE A 815 6.74 -8.36 11.08
C ILE A 815 7.21 -8.82 9.68
N CYS A 816 8.25 -9.66 9.58
CA CYS A 816 8.74 -10.17 8.29
C CYS A 816 8.94 -11.69 8.30
N GLU A 817 8.55 -12.38 7.22
CA GLU A 817 8.65 -13.83 7.06
C GLU A 817 9.14 -14.23 5.66
N VAL A 818 10.13 -15.13 5.56
CA VAL A 818 10.57 -15.74 4.28
C VAL A 818 10.63 -17.27 4.39
N LYS A 819 9.78 -17.97 3.63
CA LYS A 819 9.62 -19.45 3.68
C LYS A 819 9.35 -20.04 2.31
N GLY A 820 9.69 -21.31 2.08
CA GLY A 820 9.50 -22.00 0.79
C GLY A 820 10.31 -21.41 -0.38
N SER A 821 11.13 -20.38 -0.11
CA SER A 821 11.60 -19.43 -1.12
C SER A 821 13.09 -19.61 -1.42
N LYS A 822 13.49 -19.16 -2.62
CA LYS A 822 14.81 -19.41 -3.20
C LYS A 822 15.33 -18.15 -3.90
N ASP A 823 16.65 -17.96 -3.96
CA ASP A 823 17.26 -16.78 -4.59
C ASP A 823 16.70 -15.44 -4.06
N VAL A 824 16.46 -15.34 -2.75
CA VAL A 824 15.93 -14.14 -2.07
C VAL A 824 17.06 -13.31 -1.47
N ALA A 825 17.03 -11.99 -1.66
CA ALA A 825 17.95 -11.05 -1.02
C ALA A 825 17.23 -9.79 -0.53
N LEU A 826 17.44 -9.42 0.73
CA LEU A 826 16.94 -8.20 1.33
C LEU A 826 18.11 -7.30 1.74
N PHE A 827 18.11 -6.06 1.25
CA PHE A 827 19.13 -5.06 1.53
C PHE A 827 18.50 -3.89 2.31
N ASN A 828 19.15 -3.44 3.37
CA ASN A 828 18.65 -2.40 4.29
C ASN A 828 17.22 -2.71 4.80
N VAL A 829 17.09 -3.71 5.67
CA VAL A 829 15.84 -3.99 6.41
C VAL A 829 15.89 -3.21 7.72
N PHE A 830 14.85 -2.40 7.96
CA PHE A 830 14.72 -1.58 9.15
C PHE A 830 13.28 -1.60 9.67
N THR A 831 13.12 -1.77 10.97
CA THR A 831 11.81 -1.90 11.62
C THR A 831 11.66 -0.97 12.81
N VAL A 832 10.41 -0.69 13.19
CA VAL A 832 10.04 0.02 14.41
C VAL A 832 9.09 -0.85 15.23
N GLY A 833 9.28 -0.88 16.55
CA GLY A 833 8.33 -1.48 17.47
C GLY A 833 8.10 -2.98 17.27
N THR A 834 9.11 -3.73 16.78
CA THR A 834 8.99 -5.17 16.53
C THR A 834 10.10 -5.95 17.25
N VAL A 835 9.73 -7.06 17.90
CA VAL A 835 10.67 -7.97 18.59
C VAL A 835 11.44 -8.87 17.62
N GLU A 836 10.75 -9.59 16.73
CA GLU A 836 11.32 -10.38 15.64
C GLU A 836 11.35 -9.55 14.35
N VAL A 837 12.53 -9.01 14.03
CA VAL A 837 12.76 -8.16 12.85
C VAL A 837 12.50 -8.93 11.55
N ALA A 838 12.90 -10.20 11.53
CA ALA A 838 12.67 -11.11 10.42
C ALA A 838 12.70 -12.57 10.87
N SER A 839 11.85 -13.40 10.28
CA SER A 839 11.71 -14.84 10.55
C SER A 839 11.80 -15.66 9.26
N GLY A 840 12.15 -16.93 9.38
CA GLY A 840 12.20 -17.86 8.24
C GLY A 840 12.03 -19.31 8.64
N ILE A 841 12.60 -20.22 7.84
CA ILE A 841 12.46 -21.67 8.04
C ILE A 841 13.17 -22.20 9.29
N ASN A 842 12.73 -23.38 9.75
CA ASN A 842 13.23 -24.10 10.93
C ASN A 842 13.04 -23.32 12.25
N ASP A 843 11.94 -22.56 12.35
CA ASP A 843 11.59 -21.77 13.54
C ASP A 843 12.68 -20.74 13.93
N GLY A 844 13.45 -20.26 12.95
CA GLY A 844 14.54 -19.31 13.16
C GLY A 844 14.13 -17.85 12.90
N ALA A 845 14.65 -16.95 13.73
CA ALA A 845 14.37 -15.52 13.68
C ALA A 845 15.65 -14.68 13.88
N ILE A 846 15.55 -13.40 13.50
CA ILE A 846 16.51 -12.34 13.77
C ILE A 846 15.85 -11.36 14.75
N MET A 847 16.44 -11.22 15.93
CA MET A 847 15.84 -10.47 17.04
C MET A 847 16.25 -9.00 17.02
N GLN A 848 15.40 -8.13 17.55
CA GLN A 848 15.68 -6.71 17.69
C GLN A 848 16.87 -6.43 18.64
N ASP A 849 17.08 -7.29 19.64
CA ASP A 849 18.16 -7.20 20.63
C ASP A 849 19.49 -7.85 20.19
N ASP A 850 19.58 -8.43 18.98
CA ASP A 850 20.82 -8.96 18.36
C ASP A 850 21.83 -7.85 17.94
N ASP A 851 21.96 -6.77 18.72
CA ASP A 851 22.64 -5.51 18.34
C ASP A 851 22.03 -4.83 17.09
N ASN A 852 20.76 -5.12 16.78
CA ASN A 852 20.06 -4.57 15.60
C ASN A 852 19.42 -3.19 15.87
N GLN A 853 18.88 -2.90 17.06
CA GLN A 853 18.32 -1.57 17.40
C GLN A 853 19.38 -0.46 17.34
N ARG A 854 19.13 0.61 16.58
CA ARG A 854 20.05 1.76 16.36
C ARG A 854 19.33 3.11 16.39
N GLY A 855 18.87 3.50 17.57
CA GLY A 855 18.06 4.70 17.74
C GLY A 855 16.59 4.32 17.69
N PHE A 856 15.82 4.93 16.79
CA PHE A 856 14.40 4.66 16.60
C PHE A 856 14.14 3.36 15.81
N THR A 857 15.00 3.02 14.85
CA THR A 857 14.86 1.80 14.02
C THR A 857 15.85 0.69 14.36
N THR A 858 15.48 -0.54 14.01
CA THR A 858 16.44 -1.64 13.79
C THR A 858 17.15 -1.47 12.45
N GLU A 859 18.36 -2.02 12.29
CA GLU A 859 19.24 -1.69 11.15
C GLU A 859 20.07 -2.87 10.62
N ILE A 860 19.49 -3.63 9.68
CA ILE A 860 20.13 -4.76 8.99
C ILE A 860 20.52 -4.37 7.55
N SER A 861 21.81 -4.36 7.24
CA SER A 861 22.31 -3.96 5.91
C SER A 861 22.09 -5.03 4.83
N VAL A 862 22.22 -6.31 5.17
CA VAL A 862 22.00 -7.44 4.24
C VAL A 862 21.39 -8.60 5.02
N TRP A 863 20.34 -9.21 4.48
CA TRP A 863 19.86 -10.51 4.90
C TRP A 863 19.69 -11.41 3.67
N ILE A 864 20.35 -12.56 3.71
CA ILE A 864 20.14 -13.69 2.80
C ILE A 864 19.42 -14.78 3.60
N PRO A 865 18.10 -14.98 3.40
CA PRO A 865 17.35 -16.03 4.07
C PRO A 865 17.87 -17.43 3.69
N LEU A 866 17.65 -18.42 4.56
CA LEU A 866 17.91 -19.82 4.21
C LEU A 866 16.92 -20.29 3.13
N GLU A 867 17.43 -20.95 2.09
CA GLU A 867 16.57 -21.57 1.08
C GLU A 867 15.93 -22.85 1.61
N GLY A 868 14.65 -23.07 1.30
CA GLY A 868 13.93 -24.31 1.59
C GLY A 868 12.50 -24.10 2.05
N ASP A 869 11.77 -25.21 2.17
CA ASP A 869 10.40 -25.29 2.69
C ASP A 869 10.39 -25.62 4.19
N ASP A 870 9.39 -25.11 4.90
CA ASP A 870 9.19 -25.38 6.32
C ASP A 870 8.55 -26.76 6.51
N LYS A 871 9.42 -27.77 6.65
CA LYS A 871 9.10 -29.14 7.08
C LYS A 871 8.29 -29.99 6.08
N VAL A 872 8.46 -29.79 4.77
CA VAL A 872 8.35 -30.90 3.78
C VAL A 872 9.54 -30.90 2.81
N ASN A 873 10.41 -31.91 2.88
CA ASN A 873 11.48 -32.12 1.92
C ASN A 873 10.92 -32.63 0.57
N ILE A 874 10.49 -31.73 -0.31
CA ILE A 874 9.94 -32.11 -1.62
C ILE A 874 11.06 -32.61 -2.53
N VAL A 875 11.02 -33.91 -2.88
CA VAL A 875 12.00 -34.57 -3.75
C VAL A 875 11.35 -34.92 -5.08
N TYR A 876 11.68 -34.15 -6.10
CA TYR A 876 11.35 -34.46 -7.49
C TYR A 876 12.19 -35.65 -7.97
N VAL A 877 11.51 -36.75 -8.28
CA VAL A 877 12.13 -38.00 -8.70
C VAL A 877 12.48 -37.92 -10.20
N GLY A 878 13.68 -38.37 -10.57
CA GLY A 878 14.13 -38.40 -11.97
C GLY A 878 13.46 -39.51 -12.80
N PRO A 879 13.25 -39.33 -14.13
CA PRO A 879 12.64 -40.36 -15.00
C PRO A 879 13.38 -41.71 -14.98
N GLU A 880 14.65 -41.70 -14.56
CA GLU A 880 15.49 -42.87 -14.32
C GLU A 880 14.82 -43.89 -13.37
N VAL A 881 13.92 -43.45 -12.47
CA VAL A 881 13.19 -44.31 -11.52
C VAL A 881 12.42 -45.45 -12.22
N TYR A 882 11.97 -45.23 -13.47
CA TYR A 882 11.30 -46.26 -14.26
C TYR A 882 12.24 -47.33 -14.83
N THR A 883 13.55 -47.14 -14.69
CA THR A 883 14.60 -48.09 -15.08
C THR A 883 15.45 -48.58 -13.91
N GLN A 884 15.55 -47.80 -12.84
CA GLN A 884 16.25 -48.07 -11.59
C GLN A 884 15.36 -47.58 -10.43
N PRO A 885 14.47 -48.43 -9.87
CA PRO A 885 13.39 -48.01 -8.98
C PRO A 885 13.85 -47.74 -7.53
N ASP A 886 14.99 -47.07 -7.38
CA ASP A 886 15.57 -46.68 -6.11
C ASP A 886 15.45 -45.15 -5.94
N VAL A 887 14.86 -44.72 -4.83
CA VAL A 887 14.72 -43.31 -4.43
C VAL A 887 15.14 -43.15 -2.98
N THR A 888 15.79 -42.04 -2.65
CA THR A 888 16.21 -41.73 -1.28
C THR A 888 15.88 -40.27 -0.98
N CYS A 889 15.20 -40.04 0.12
CA CYS A 889 14.96 -38.73 0.71
C CYS A 889 15.22 -38.79 2.22
N SER A 890 15.39 -37.64 2.85
CA SER A 890 15.41 -37.52 4.32
C SER A 890 14.00 -37.12 4.78
N PRO A 891 13.28 -37.94 5.56
CA PRO A 891 11.94 -37.61 6.08
C PRO A 891 11.97 -36.43 7.07
N PRO A 892 10.90 -35.63 7.19
CA PRO A 892 9.65 -35.69 6.41
C PRO A 892 9.86 -35.21 4.96
N CYS A 893 9.38 -35.97 3.98
CA CYS A 893 9.63 -35.71 2.55
C CYS A 893 8.41 -35.99 1.68
N LEU A 894 8.26 -35.28 0.56
CA LEU A 894 7.23 -35.53 -0.45
C LEU A 894 7.89 -35.93 -1.77
N LEU A 895 7.73 -37.19 -2.17
CA LEU A 895 8.25 -37.68 -3.45
C LEU A 895 7.29 -37.31 -4.58
N VAL A 896 7.75 -36.50 -5.53
CA VAL A 896 6.99 -36.12 -6.74
C VAL A 896 7.49 -36.94 -7.91
N PHE A 897 6.63 -37.77 -8.49
CA PHE A 897 7.04 -38.72 -9.54
C PHE A 897 6.90 -38.14 -10.95
N PRO A 898 7.89 -38.38 -11.84
CA PRO A 898 7.89 -37.80 -13.18
C PRO A 898 6.92 -38.57 -14.08
N THR A 899 6.40 -37.94 -15.13
CA THR A 899 5.57 -38.65 -16.13
C THR A 899 6.40 -39.75 -16.83
N SER A 900 5.98 -41.02 -16.77
CA SER A 900 6.63 -42.09 -17.53
C SER A 900 6.27 -42.00 -19.01
N SER A 901 7.26 -41.90 -19.89
CA SER A 901 7.02 -41.85 -21.33
C SER A 901 6.52 -43.20 -21.86
N LEU A 902 5.50 -43.16 -22.72
CA LEU A 902 5.01 -44.31 -23.47
C LEU A 902 5.71 -44.38 -24.83
N SER A 903 5.94 -45.59 -25.34
CA SER A 903 6.64 -45.78 -26.62
C SER A 903 5.85 -45.34 -27.85
N GLU A 904 4.52 -45.20 -27.70
CA GLU A 904 3.56 -44.76 -28.71
C GLU A 904 2.41 -44.00 -28.00
N PRO A 905 1.78 -42.99 -28.62
CA PRO A 905 0.60 -42.32 -28.07
C PRO A 905 -0.52 -43.32 -27.74
N THR A 906 -0.93 -43.35 -26.48
CA THR A 906 -1.88 -44.34 -25.95
C THR A 906 -3.18 -43.66 -25.55
N THR A 907 -4.29 -44.17 -26.07
CA THR A 907 -5.63 -43.71 -25.70
C THR A 907 -6.16 -44.52 -24.51
N ILE A 908 -6.13 -43.91 -23.33
CA ILE A 908 -6.77 -44.42 -22.12
C ILE A 908 -8.27 -44.17 -22.25
N ASN A 909 -9.08 -45.21 -22.12
CA ASN A 909 -10.53 -45.08 -22.05
C ASN A 909 -10.99 -45.25 -20.59
N PRO A 910 -11.27 -44.17 -19.84
CA PRO A 910 -11.73 -44.25 -18.46
C PRO A 910 -13.18 -44.78 -18.33
N GLY A 911 -13.87 -45.06 -19.43
CA GLY A 911 -15.15 -45.77 -19.41
C GLY A 911 -16.32 -44.92 -18.95
N THR A 912 -16.99 -45.31 -17.86
CA THR A 912 -18.16 -44.61 -17.31
C THR A 912 -18.06 -44.46 -15.81
N TYR A 913 -18.25 -43.25 -15.29
CA TYR A 913 -18.29 -42.98 -13.85
C TYR A 913 -19.74 -42.96 -13.36
N THR A 914 -20.11 -43.87 -12.46
CA THR A 914 -21.43 -43.85 -11.82
C THR A 914 -21.34 -43.16 -10.47
N THR A 915 -22.17 -42.14 -10.27
CA THR A 915 -22.24 -41.35 -9.04
C THR A 915 -23.70 -40.98 -8.75
N SER A 916 -24.02 -40.58 -7.53
CA SER A 916 -25.34 -40.10 -7.15
C SER A 916 -25.35 -38.58 -7.07
N LEU A 917 -26.40 -37.96 -7.60
CA LEU A 917 -26.59 -36.52 -7.58
C LEU A 917 -27.94 -36.19 -6.93
N GLU A 918 -27.90 -35.34 -5.92
CA GLU A 918 -29.08 -34.90 -5.20
C GLU A 918 -29.60 -33.58 -5.78
N TYR A 919 -30.87 -33.61 -6.19
CA TYR A 919 -31.67 -32.44 -6.56
C TYR A 919 -32.90 -32.40 -5.66
N GLY A 920 -33.70 -31.33 -5.69
CA GLY A 920 -34.91 -31.27 -4.89
C GLY A 920 -35.82 -30.11 -5.29
N ALA A 921 -37.01 -30.08 -4.69
CA ALA A 921 -37.94 -28.97 -4.83
C ALA A 921 -38.75 -28.70 -3.56
N SER A 922 -39.13 -27.44 -3.43
CA SER A 922 -40.06 -26.95 -2.40
C SER A 922 -41.46 -27.51 -2.60
N THR A 923 -42.00 -28.17 -1.58
CA THR A 923 -43.43 -28.49 -1.42
C THR A 923 -43.97 -27.84 -0.16
N GLU A 924 -45.28 -27.66 -0.05
CA GLU A 924 -45.91 -27.14 1.17
C GLU A 924 -46.32 -28.31 2.10
N THR A 925 -45.94 -28.23 3.38
CA THR A 925 -46.28 -29.22 4.41
C THR A 925 -46.63 -28.52 5.71
N THR A 926 -47.65 -29.00 6.42
CA THR A 926 -48.15 -28.34 7.64
C THR A 926 -47.49 -28.94 8.89
N ILE A 927 -46.73 -28.13 9.64
CA ILE A 927 -46.12 -28.51 10.92
C ILE A 927 -46.63 -27.55 11.99
N GLY A 928 -47.08 -28.08 13.14
CA GLY A 928 -47.64 -27.26 14.24
C GLY A 928 -48.93 -26.49 13.89
N GLY A 929 -49.55 -26.75 12.72
CA GLY A 929 -50.72 -26.02 12.23
C GLY A 929 -50.41 -24.82 11.33
N GLN A 930 -49.13 -24.51 11.07
CA GLN A 930 -48.72 -23.56 10.03
C GLN A 930 -48.26 -24.31 8.77
N VAL A 931 -48.56 -23.73 7.61
CA VAL A 931 -48.05 -24.22 6.32
C VAL A 931 -46.60 -23.76 6.17
N VAL A 932 -45.68 -24.72 6.03
CA VAL A 932 -44.24 -24.50 5.93
C VAL A 932 -43.77 -25.06 4.59
N THR A 933 -42.99 -24.30 3.84
CA THR A 933 -42.39 -24.74 2.59
C THR A 933 -41.19 -25.65 2.88
N THR A 934 -41.35 -26.95 2.70
CA THR A 934 -40.32 -27.99 2.92
C THR A 934 -39.68 -28.36 1.59
N PHE A 935 -38.36 -28.24 1.48
CA PHE A 935 -37.62 -28.71 0.32
C PHE A 935 -37.42 -30.22 0.40
N ILE A 936 -38.09 -30.99 -0.46
CA ILE A 936 -37.89 -32.44 -0.58
C ILE A 936 -36.79 -32.68 -1.61
N THR A 937 -35.72 -33.34 -1.19
CA THR A 937 -34.69 -33.82 -2.10
C THR A 937 -34.97 -35.22 -2.64
N THR A 938 -34.40 -35.51 -3.80
CA THR A 938 -34.43 -36.80 -4.47
C THR A 938 -33.03 -37.06 -5.00
N ILE A 939 -32.45 -38.15 -4.55
CA ILE A 939 -31.15 -38.63 -5.04
C ILE A 939 -31.42 -39.39 -6.34
N THR A 940 -30.75 -39.01 -7.43
CA THR A 940 -30.73 -39.79 -8.68
C THR A 940 -29.31 -40.27 -8.97
N THR A 941 -29.16 -41.55 -9.22
CA THR A 941 -27.90 -42.11 -9.72
C THR A 941 -27.74 -41.76 -11.19
N VAL A 942 -26.58 -41.24 -11.56
CA VAL A 942 -26.20 -40.91 -12.95
C VAL A 942 -24.95 -41.68 -13.33
N THR A 943 -24.89 -42.11 -14.59
CA THR A 943 -23.71 -42.77 -15.17
C THR A 943 -23.15 -41.91 -16.28
N LEU A 944 -21.97 -41.34 -16.06
CA LEU A 944 -21.34 -40.34 -16.90
C LEU A 944 -20.38 -41.02 -17.89
N PRO A 945 -20.60 -40.92 -19.22
CA PRO A 945 -19.64 -41.40 -20.20
C PRO A 945 -18.42 -40.48 -20.21
N LEU A 946 -17.25 -41.07 -19.96
CA LEU A 946 -16.00 -40.32 -19.87
C LEU A 946 -15.30 -40.30 -21.22
N LYS A 947 -14.70 -39.16 -21.57
CA LYS A 947 -13.93 -39.05 -22.81
C LYS A 947 -12.63 -39.85 -22.69
N PRO A 948 -12.23 -40.60 -23.73
CA PRO A 948 -10.89 -41.17 -23.79
C PRO A 948 -9.81 -40.08 -23.82
N VAL A 949 -8.76 -40.25 -23.04
CA VAL A 949 -7.58 -39.37 -22.98
C VAL A 949 -6.46 -40.02 -23.78
N THR A 950 -5.99 -39.34 -24.83
CA THR A 950 -4.80 -39.77 -25.58
C THR A 950 -3.58 -39.06 -25.03
N THR A 951 -2.61 -39.81 -24.53
CA THR A 951 -1.38 -39.31 -23.93
C THR A 951 -0.17 -40.09 -24.41
N ASP A 952 0.99 -39.44 -24.52
CA ASP A 952 2.30 -40.04 -24.75
C ASP A 952 3.10 -40.26 -23.45
N GLY A 953 2.49 -40.01 -22.29
CA GLY A 953 3.05 -40.34 -20.97
C GLY A 953 2.01 -40.58 -19.87
N ILE A 954 2.40 -41.28 -18.81
CA ILE A 954 1.57 -41.54 -17.63
C ILE A 954 2.13 -40.75 -16.43
N ALA A 955 1.35 -39.81 -15.91
CA ALA A 955 1.65 -39.14 -14.65
C ALA A 955 1.29 -40.05 -13.46
N TYR A 956 1.94 -39.85 -12.30
CA TYR A 956 1.77 -40.66 -11.09
C TYR A 956 1.44 -39.79 -9.87
N SER A 957 0.81 -40.39 -8.87
CA SER A 957 0.52 -39.77 -7.57
C SER A 957 1.79 -39.45 -6.79
N ASN A 958 1.83 -38.28 -6.15
CA ASN A 958 2.87 -37.92 -5.17
C ASN A 958 2.79 -38.84 -3.94
N TYR A 959 3.93 -39.11 -3.30
CA TYR A 959 4.03 -40.02 -2.16
C TYR A 959 4.68 -39.32 -0.94
N ASN A 960 3.92 -39.18 0.15
CA ASN A 960 4.39 -38.53 1.38
C ASN A 960 5.12 -39.54 2.29
N VAL A 961 6.31 -39.20 2.75
CA VAL A 961 7.18 -40.00 3.61
C VAL A 961 7.32 -39.30 4.97
N THR A 962 6.55 -39.75 5.95
CA THR A 962 6.31 -39.03 7.21
C THR A 962 7.13 -39.50 8.42
N GLY A 963 8.04 -40.49 8.27
CA GLY A 963 8.80 -41.04 9.40
C GLY A 963 10.09 -41.78 9.02
N SER A 964 10.97 -41.98 10.01
CA SER A 964 12.37 -42.42 9.85
C SER A 964 12.59 -43.93 9.64
N SER A 965 11.56 -44.68 9.24
CA SER A 965 11.66 -46.11 8.91
C SER A 965 12.13 -46.30 7.46
N THR A 966 13.05 -47.24 7.22
CA THR A 966 13.43 -47.64 5.86
C THR A 966 12.25 -48.30 5.14
N VAL A 967 11.51 -47.52 4.35
CA VAL A 967 10.40 -48.01 3.53
C VAL A 967 10.96 -48.92 2.44
N SER A 968 10.76 -50.24 2.57
CA SER A 968 11.39 -51.22 1.68
C SER A 968 10.74 -51.34 0.30
N SER A 969 9.57 -50.72 0.09
CA SER A 969 8.89 -50.65 -1.20
C SER A 969 7.74 -49.63 -1.15
N ILE A 970 7.75 -48.66 -2.06
CA ILE A 970 6.62 -47.75 -2.31
C ILE A 970 5.91 -48.14 -3.61
N THR A 971 4.58 -48.05 -3.63
CA THR A 971 3.77 -48.29 -4.84
C THR A 971 3.14 -46.99 -5.26
N VAL A 972 3.63 -46.40 -6.35
CA VAL A 972 3.04 -45.21 -6.96
C VAL A 972 1.97 -45.61 -7.98
N LEU A 973 0.83 -44.94 -7.94
CA LEU A 973 -0.29 -45.21 -8.84
C LEU A 973 -0.32 -44.15 -9.94
N PRO A 974 -0.67 -44.52 -11.19
CA PRO A 974 -1.00 -43.53 -12.20
C PRO A 974 -2.06 -42.55 -11.71
N SER A 975 -1.93 -41.28 -12.06
CA SER A 975 -2.88 -40.22 -11.72
C SER A 975 -2.98 -39.25 -12.90
N ILE A 976 -4.01 -39.43 -13.73
CA ILE A 976 -4.24 -38.63 -14.93
C ILE A 976 -5.56 -37.87 -14.80
N ASP A 977 -5.50 -36.55 -14.72
CA ASP A 977 -6.69 -35.70 -14.56
C ASP A 977 -7.67 -35.83 -15.74
N LEU A 978 -8.96 -35.72 -15.43
CA LEU A 978 -10.04 -35.80 -16.41
C LEU A 978 -10.87 -34.51 -16.47
N ASP A 979 -11.27 -34.14 -17.70
CA ASP A 979 -12.23 -33.06 -17.96
C ASP A 979 -13.51 -33.19 -17.08
N PRO A 980 -13.95 -32.11 -16.40
CA PRO A 980 -15.25 -32.10 -15.73
C PRO A 980 -16.42 -32.33 -16.70
N VAL A 981 -17.44 -33.08 -16.26
CA VAL A 981 -18.58 -33.50 -17.09
C VAL A 981 -19.87 -32.76 -16.70
N PRO A 982 -20.54 -32.04 -17.62
CA PRO A 982 -21.85 -31.45 -17.36
C PRO A 982 -22.97 -32.50 -17.38
N VAL A 983 -23.85 -32.47 -16.38
CA VAL A 983 -24.90 -33.45 -16.13
C VAL A 983 -26.25 -32.74 -15.96
N PRO A 984 -27.25 -33.01 -16.82
CA PRO A 984 -28.60 -32.51 -16.64
C PRO A 984 -29.33 -33.27 -15.51
N LEU A 985 -29.95 -32.53 -14.60
CA LEU A 985 -30.75 -33.00 -13.47
C LEU A 985 -32.13 -32.33 -13.50
N PRO A 986 -33.21 -32.98 -13.02
CA PRO A 986 -34.49 -32.31 -12.86
C PRO A 986 -34.39 -31.15 -11.87
N ASP A 987 -35.10 -30.06 -12.13
CA ASP A 987 -35.22 -28.91 -11.20
C ASP A 987 -36.29 -29.11 -10.10
N GLY A 988 -36.99 -30.24 -10.15
CA GLY A 988 -38.08 -30.59 -9.24
C GLY A 988 -39.38 -29.77 -9.43
N GLN A 989 -39.43 -28.80 -10.34
CA GLN A 989 -40.65 -28.11 -10.78
C GLN A 989 -41.16 -28.59 -12.15
N GLY A 990 -40.44 -29.52 -12.79
CA GLY A 990 -40.82 -30.17 -14.04
C GLY A 990 -39.92 -29.82 -15.23
N GLY A 991 -38.87 -29.02 -15.01
CA GLY A 991 -37.80 -28.74 -15.97
C GLY A 991 -36.47 -29.39 -15.58
N THR A 992 -35.37 -28.83 -16.09
CA THR A 992 -34.03 -29.43 -16.01
C THR A 992 -32.95 -28.36 -15.83
N THR A 993 -32.06 -28.54 -14.88
CA THR A 993 -30.84 -27.74 -14.65
C THR A 993 -29.58 -28.56 -14.94
N THR A 994 -28.41 -27.95 -15.10
CA THR A 994 -27.15 -28.66 -15.42
C THR A 994 -26.10 -28.43 -14.34
N ARG A 995 -25.57 -29.51 -13.75
CA ARG A 995 -24.43 -29.48 -12.81
C ARG A 995 -23.16 -29.98 -13.48
N THR A 996 -22.03 -29.31 -13.24
CA THR A 996 -20.71 -29.80 -13.67
C THR A 996 -20.11 -30.69 -12.59
N VAL A 997 -19.94 -31.98 -12.89
CA VAL A 997 -19.30 -32.96 -12.01
C VAL A 997 -17.80 -32.97 -12.30
N ARG A 998 -16.99 -32.60 -11.29
CA ARG A 998 -15.55 -32.89 -11.30
C ARG A 998 -15.34 -34.38 -11.04
N LEU A 999 -14.34 -34.96 -11.69
CA LEU A 999 -14.04 -36.38 -11.62
C LEU A 999 -12.73 -36.58 -10.85
N PRO A 1000 -12.56 -37.69 -10.13
CA PRO A 1000 -11.24 -38.16 -9.73
C PRO A 1000 -10.31 -38.33 -10.95
N PRO A 1001 -8.98 -38.33 -10.77
CA PRO A 1001 -8.06 -38.72 -11.83
C PRO A 1001 -8.24 -40.22 -12.18
N TRP A 1002 -7.77 -40.61 -13.36
CA TRP A 1002 -7.66 -42.02 -13.77
C TRP A 1002 -6.40 -42.66 -13.12
N PRO A 1003 -6.49 -43.89 -12.58
CA PRO A 1003 -7.57 -44.87 -12.73
C PRO A 1003 -8.65 -44.78 -11.64
N ASP A 1004 -8.54 -43.88 -10.67
CA ASP A 1004 -9.44 -43.83 -9.51
C ASP A 1004 -10.90 -43.57 -9.88
N VAL A 1005 -11.12 -42.75 -10.90
CA VAL A 1005 -12.44 -42.58 -11.52
C VAL A 1005 -13.08 -43.87 -12.03
N THR A 1006 -12.28 -44.90 -12.38
CA THR A 1006 -12.81 -46.20 -12.83
C THR A 1006 -13.25 -47.09 -11.68
N ARG A 1007 -12.86 -46.75 -10.44
CA ARG A 1007 -13.22 -47.46 -9.21
C ARG A 1007 -14.61 -47.06 -8.68
N GLY A 1008 -15.21 -46.00 -9.23
CA GLY A 1008 -16.37 -45.34 -8.64
C GLY A 1008 -16.00 -44.52 -7.38
N PRO A 1009 -16.97 -43.89 -6.70
CA PRO A 1009 -16.73 -43.39 -5.35
C PRO A 1009 -16.35 -44.56 -4.43
N PRO A 1010 -15.24 -44.49 -3.66
CA PRO A 1010 -14.85 -45.57 -2.75
C PRO A 1010 -15.90 -45.85 -1.67
N GLU A 1011 -16.05 -47.11 -1.26
CA GLU A 1011 -16.99 -47.50 -0.18
C GLU A 1011 -16.50 -47.12 1.23
N ASP A 1012 -15.20 -46.83 1.39
CA ASP A 1012 -14.51 -46.75 2.71
C ASP A 1012 -14.08 -45.33 3.13
N TRP A 1013 -14.73 -44.27 2.63
CA TRP A 1013 -14.46 -42.87 3.05
C TRP A 1013 -15.32 -42.40 4.24
N GLY A 1014 -15.71 -43.34 5.11
CA GLY A 1014 -16.38 -43.09 6.37
C GLY A 1014 -15.83 -44.00 7.48
N ASN A 1015 -14.95 -43.45 8.31
CA ASN A 1015 -14.45 -43.89 9.63
C ASN A 1015 -13.25 -42.97 9.98
N ALA A 1016 -13.02 -42.42 11.16
CA ALA A 1016 -13.86 -41.99 12.29
C ALA A 1016 -13.00 -40.96 13.09
N PRO A 1017 -13.53 -40.14 14.02
CA PRO A 1017 -12.74 -39.16 14.76
C PRO A 1017 -11.72 -39.81 15.70
N GLY A 1018 -10.61 -39.13 15.97
CA GLY A 1018 -9.71 -39.51 17.07
C GLY A 1018 -10.34 -39.17 18.43
N GLU A 1019 -10.22 -40.08 19.39
CA GLU A 1019 -10.73 -39.91 20.75
C GLU A 1019 -10.10 -38.67 21.41
N THR A 1020 -10.93 -37.68 21.73
CA THR A 1020 -10.59 -36.60 22.67
C THR A 1020 -11.79 -36.34 23.57
N SER A 1021 -11.80 -37.00 24.74
CA SER A 1021 -12.80 -36.78 25.77
C SER A 1021 -12.61 -35.41 26.42
N GLY A 1022 -13.30 -34.40 25.88
CA GLY A 1022 -13.23 -33.02 26.36
C GLY A 1022 -14.42 -32.19 25.90
N THR A 1023 -14.92 -31.31 26.76
CA THR A 1023 -16.08 -30.47 26.44
C THR A 1023 -15.70 -29.36 25.46
N VAL A 1024 -15.94 -29.58 24.16
CA VAL A 1024 -15.71 -28.57 23.12
C VAL A 1024 -16.87 -27.57 23.07
N SER A 1025 -16.68 -26.35 23.59
CA SER A 1025 -17.60 -25.23 23.35
C SER A 1025 -17.35 -24.62 21.96
N GLY A 1026 -17.83 -25.29 20.91
CA GLY A 1026 -17.68 -24.85 19.53
C GLY A 1026 -18.67 -23.74 19.13
N THR A 1027 -18.16 -22.57 18.76
CA THR A 1027 -18.97 -21.50 18.16
C THR A 1027 -19.02 -21.67 16.64
N PHE A 1028 -19.97 -22.47 16.14
CA PHE A 1028 -20.09 -22.71 14.71
C PHE A 1028 -20.71 -21.48 14.01
N ARG A 1029 -20.05 -20.97 12.96
CA ARG A 1029 -20.59 -19.94 12.06
C ARG A 1029 -21.00 -20.61 10.76
N THR A 1030 -22.22 -20.36 10.27
CA THR A 1030 -22.62 -20.78 8.92
C THR A 1030 -23.35 -19.65 8.19
N PRO A 1031 -22.90 -19.24 6.99
CA PRO A 1031 -23.47 -18.11 6.29
C PRO A 1031 -24.83 -18.49 5.69
N PHE A 1032 -25.88 -17.79 6.13
CA PHE A 1032 -27.14 -17.76 5.40
C PHE A 1032 -26.96 -16.91 4.14
N THR A 1033 -27.11 -17.51 2.96
CA THR A 1033 -26.95 -16.80 1.67
C THR A 1033 -28.28 -16.60 0.97
N THR A 1034 -28.48 -15.41 0.39
CA THR A 1034 -29.64 -15.09 -0.45
C THR A 1034 -29.22 -14.19 -1.62
N VAL A 1035 -29.86 -14.34 -2.78
CA VAL A 1035 -29.56 -13.53 -3.97
C VAL A 1035 -30.64 -12.48 -4.14
N ILE A 1036 -30.25 -11.21 -4.19
CA ILE A 1036 -31.15 -10.08 -4.41
C ILE A 1036 -30.74 -9.31 -5.66
N SER A 1037 -31.71 -9.09 -6.54
CA SER A 1037 -31.57 -8.24 -7.72
C SER A 1037 -32.35 -6.94 -7.53
N ALA A 1038 -31.72 -5.81 -7.83
CA ALA A 1038 -32.39 -4.53 -7.97
C ALA A 1038 -32.36 -4.06 -9.43
N THR A 1039 -33.47 -3.48 -9.90
CA THR A 1039 -33.57 -2.91 -11.26
C THR A 1039 -33.12 -1.45 -11.34
N GLY A 1040 -32.70 -0.86 -10.22
CA GLY A 1040 -32.25 0.51 -10.09
C GLY A 1040 -31.88 0.84 -8.63
N PRO A 1041 -31.50 2.10 -8.33
CA PRO A 1041 -31.04 2.47 -7.00
C PRO A 1041 -32.12 2.28 -5.94
N THR A 1042 -31.80 1.58 -4.85
CA THR A 1042 -32.71 1.32 -3.73
C THR A 1042 -31.94 0.95 -2.46
N VAL A 1043 -32.50 1.25 -1.29
CA VAL A 1043 -32.04 0.71 -0.01
C VAL A 1043 -33.05 -0.32 0.48
N THR A 1044 -32.58 -1.53 0.76
CA THR A 1044 -33.41 -2.66 1.18
C THR A 1044 -32.86 -3.24 2.48
N THR A 1045 -33.71 -3.35 3.50
CA THR A 1045 -33.37 -4.08 4.73
C THR A 1045 -33.76 -5.55 4.56
N ILE A 1046 -32.80 -6.46 4.49
CA ILE A 1046 -33.08 -7.88 4.70
C ILE A 1046 -33.31 -8.07 6.19
N SER A 1047 -34.41 -8.73 6.57
CA SER A 1047 -34.54 -9.35 7.89
C SER A 1047 -34.15 -10.81 7.77
N PHE A 1048 -33.19 -11.27 8.57
CA PHE A 1048 -32.92 -12.69 8.75
C PHE A 1048 -33.80 -13.21 9.90
N PRO A 1049 -34.00 -14.53 10.04
CA PRO A 1049 -34.74 -15.07 11.17
C PRO A 1049 -34.02 -14.73 12.49
N ALA A 1050 -34.47 -13.66 13.15
CA ALA A 1050 -33.91 -13.20 14.42
C ALA A 1050 -34.24 -14.23 15.50
N THR A 1051 -33.25 -15.06 15.82
CA THR A 1051 -33.31 -16.16 16.78
C THR A 1051 -34.27 -17.29 16.38
N VAL A 1052 -33.73 -18.43 15.93
CA VAL A 1052 -34.47 -19.69 16.02
C VAL A 1052 -34.68 -19.95 17.51
N SER A 1053 -35.94 -19.99 17.97
CA SER A 1053 -36.25 -20.16 19.39
C SER A 1053 -35.50 -21.36 19.97
N PRO A 1054 -34.87 -21.26 21.16
CA PRO A 1054 -34.01 -22.29 21.68
C PRO A 1054 -34.77 -23.61 21.75
N PHE A 1055 -34.27 -24.59 21.03
CA PHE A 1055 -34.91 -25.89 20.87
C PHE A 1055 -34.03 -26.96 21.50
N SER A 1056 -34.67 -27.88 22.21
CA SER A 1056 -34.04 -28.97 22.92
C SER A 1056 -33.98 -30.19 22.02
N ILE A 1057 -32.78 -30.75 21.88
CA ILE A 1057 -32.56 -32.04 21.19
C ILE A 1057 -32.09 -33.03 22.24
N GLN A 1058 -32.72 -34.20 22.28
CA GLN A 1058 -32.21 -35.33 23.03
C GLN A 1058 -31.10 -35.95 22.19
N CYS A 1059 -29.85 -35.64 22.52
CA CYS A 1059 -28.66 -36.20 21.91
C CYS A 1059 -28.66 -37.72 22.10
N PRO A 1060 -28.71 -38.56 21.06
CA PRO A 1060 -28.34 -39.97 21.15
C PRO A 1060 -26.81 -40.11 21.02
N PRO A 1061 -26.23 -41.25 21.42
CA PRO A 1061 -24.86 -41.58 21.02
C PRO A 1061 -24.70 -41.52 19.50
N ASP A 1062 -23.52 -41.10 19.03
CA ASP A 1062 -23.10 -41.10 17.61
C ASP A 1062 -24.12 -40.51 16.62
N SER A 1063 -24.48 -39.23 16.79
CA SER A 1063 -25.52 -38.59 15.98
C SER A 1063 -25.07 -37.34 15.24
N GLU A 1064 -25.31 -37.29 13.93
CA GLU A 1064 -25.26 -36.08 13.12
C GLU A 1064 -26.62 -35.38 13.10
N ILE A 1065 -26.63 -34.10 13.45
CA ILE A 1065 -27.84 -33.27 13.52
C ILE A 1065 -27.76 -32.19 12.44
N VAL A 1066 -28.46 -32.41 11.33
CA VAL A 1066 -28.48 -31.50 10.17
C VAL A 1066 -29.57 -30.45 10.30
N PHE A 1067 -29.19 -29.19 10.26
CA PHE A 1067 -30.09 -28.04 10.19
C PHE A 1067 -30.12 -27.46 8.77
N ASN A 1068 -31.29 -26.97 8.36
CA ASN A 1068 -31.48 -26.35 7.04
C ASN A 1068 -31.45 -24.81 7.07
N THR A 1069 -31.50 -24.15 8.22
CA THR A 1069 -31.47 -22.68 8.33
C THR A 1069 -30.91 -22.22 9.68
N PRO A 1070 -29.66 -21.72 9.74
CA PRO A 1070 -28.63 -21.82 8.70
C PRO A 1070 -28.30 -23.29 8.37
N ARG A 1071 -27.70 -23.53 7.21
CA ARG A 1071 -27.39 -24.90 6.76
C ARG A 1071 -26.10 -25.38 7.43
N THR A 1072 -26.20 -26.25 8.43
CA THR A 1072 -25.06 -26.75 9.20
C THR A 1072 -25.34 -28.15 9.74
N THR A 1073 -24.29 -28.95 9.95
CA THR A 1073 -24.39 -30.29 10.56
C THR A 1073 -23.60 -30.26 11.86
N LEU A 1074 -24.25 -30.60 12.96
CA LEU A 1074 -23.59 -30.74 14.26
C LEU A 1074 -23.43 -32.23 14.57
N THR A 1075 -22.19 -32.70 14.66
CA THR A 1075 -21.90 -34.06 15.15
C THR A 1075 -21.82 -34.01 16.67
N THR A 1076 -22.60 -34.84 17.35
CA THR A 1076 -22.67 -34.90 18.81
C THR A 1076 -22.23 -36.25 19.32
N ASP A 1077 -21.20 -36.25 20.17
CA ASP A 1077 -20.77 -37.40 20.94
C ASP A 1077 -21.34 -37.28 22.37
N CYS A 1078 -22.32 -38.12 22.69
CA CYS A 1078 -22.98 -38.16 23.98
C CYS A 1078 -23.13 -39.62 24.44
N GLU A 1079 -22.28 -40.06 25.35
CA GLU A 1079 -22.33 -41.41 25.94
C GLU A 1079 -23.72 -41.77 26.51
N THR A 1080 -24.46 -40.77 27.00
CA THR A 1080 -25.83 -40.93 27.50
C THR A 1080 -26.75 -39.83 26.99
N SER A 1081 -28.04 -40.13 26.89
CA SER A 1081 -28.98 -39.23 26.22
C SER A 1081 -29.16 -37.93 26.98
N THR A 1082 -28.63 -36.85 26.41
CA THR A 1082 -28.45 -35.55 27.06
C THR A 1082 -29.27 -34.49 26.31
N GLU A 1083 -29.96 -33.62 27.06
CA GLU A 1083 -30.68 -32.49 26.46
C GLU A 1083 -29.69 -31.39 26.06
N ILE A 1084 -29.38 -31.29 24.77
CA ILE A 1084 -28.62 -30.15 24.23
C ILE A 1084 -29.63 -29.08 23.84
N ARG A 1085 -29.49 -27.88 24.40
CA ARG A 1085 -30.22 -26.70 23.94
C ARG A 1085 -29.38 -25.92 22.94
N MET A 1086 -29.98 -25.64 21.79
CA MET A 1086 -29.33 -24.94 20.69
C MET A 1086 -30.10 -23.68 20.32
N GLU A 1087 -29.39 -22.58 20.14
CA GLU A 1087 -29.93 -21.30 19.67
C GLU A 1087 -29.08 -20.81 18.50
N PHE A 1088 -29.72 -20.37 17.41
CA PHE A 1088 -29.04 -19.71 16.29
C PHE A 1088 -29.20 -18.19 16.42
N LYS A 1089 -28.09 -17.48 16.59
CA LYS A 1089 -28.02 -16.01 16.60
C LYS A 1089 -27.52 -15.53 15.25
N CYS A 1090 -28.44 -15.18 14.37
CA CYS A 1090 -28.17 -14.43 13.15
C CYS A 1090 -28.35 -12.91 13.41
N PRO A 1091 -27.63 -12.02 12.70
CA PRO A 1091 -27.97 -10.60 12.67
C PRO A 1091 -29.44 -10.42 12.31
N ALA A 1092 -30.22 -9.72 13.14
CA ALA A 1092 -31.67 -9.61 12.91
C ALA A 1092 -32.00 -8.97 11.55
N THR A 1093 -31.17 -8.02 11.10
CA THR A 1093 -31.31 -7.32 9.82
C THR A 1093 -29.96 -6.91 9.25
N ARG A 1094 -29.81 -6.89 7.91
CA ARG A 1094 -28.77 -6.11 7.22
C ARG A 1094 -29.41 -5.10 6.27
N VAL A 1095 -28.89 -3.88 6.27
CA VAL A 1095 -29.28 -2.82 5.33
C VAL A 1095 -28.38 -2.92 4.10
N ILE A 1096 -28.96 -2.86 2.91
CA ILE A 1096 -28.25 -3.04 1.64
C ILE A 1096 -28.57 -1.89 0.71
N THR A 1097 -27.53 -1.25 0.21
CA THR A 1097 -27.63 -0.16 -0.76
C THR A 1097 -27.28 -0.67 -2.16
N PHE A 1098 -28.27 -0.64 -3.05
CA PHE A 1098 -28.05 -0.76 -4.49
C PHE A 1098 -27.94 0.66 -5.05
N ILE A 1099 -26.82 0.98 -5.71
CA ILE A 1099 -26.60 2.29 -6.35
C ILE A 1099 -26.98 2.33 -7.84
N GLY A 1100 -27.39 1.19 -8.38
CA GLY A 1100 -27.68 0.94 -9.80
C GLY A 1100 -28.41 -0.38 -9.98
N ALA A 1101 -28.58 -0.81 -11.23
CA ALA A 1101 -29.18 -2.12 -11.53
C ALA A 1101 -28.11 -3.22 -11.39
N SER A 1102 -28.15 -3.97 -10.30
CA SER A 1102 -27.20 -5.05 -10.04
C SER A 1102 -27.86 -6.24 -9.32
N THR A 1103 -27.14 -7.35 -9.24
CA THR A 1103 -27.53 -8.54 -8.48
C THR A 1103 -26.39 -8.89 -7.54
N ALA A 1104 -26.73 -9.06 -6.27
CA ALA A 1104 -25.78 -9.36 -5.20
C ALA A 1104 -26.18 -10.66 -4.50
N THR A 1105 -25.20 -11.52 -4.25
CA THR A 1105 -25.33 -12.55 -3.21
C THR A 1105 -25.05 -11.87 -1.88
N ILE A 1106 -25.91 -12.11 -0.89
CA ILE A 1106 -25.79 -11.53 0.43
C ILE A 1106 -25.70 -12.67 1.43
N SER A 1107 -24.60 -12.68 2.16
CA SER A 1107 -24.32 -13.61 3.23
C SER A 1107 -24.60 -12.94 4.59
N ALA A 1108 -25.07 -13.70 5.58
CA ALA A 1108 -25.13 -13.29 6.98
C ALA A 1108 -24.70 -14.43 7.88
N ASP A 1109 -23.78 -14.15 8.80
CA ASP A 1109 -23.22 -15.14 9.71
C ASP A 1109 -24.21 -15.47 10.83
N CYS A 1110 -24.74 -16.68 10.80
CA CYS A 1110 -25.52 -17.20 11.92
C CYS A 1110 -24.59 -17.98 12.86
N THR A 1111 -24.52 -17.55 14.11
CA THR A 1111 -23.74 -18.16 15.18
C THR A 1111 -24.56 -19.21 15.93
N ILE A 1112 -24.05 -20.42 16.13
CA ILE A 1112 -24.66 -21.40 17.04
C ILE A 1112 -24.17 -21.15 18.47
N ALA A 1113 -25.11 -21.00 19.41
CA ALA A 1113 -24.85 -21.14 20.84
C ALA A 1113 -25.41 -22.47 21.33
N THR A 1114 -24.59 -23.27 22.00
CA THR A 1114 -24.98 -24.53 22.65
C THR A 1114 -24.95 -24.35 24.17
N ALA A 1115 -25.92 -24.95 24.86
CA ALA A 1115 -25.94 -25.08 26.31
C ALA A 1115 -26.23 -26.54 26.67
N ILE A 1116 -25.35 -27.12 27.49
CA ILE A 1116 -25.44 -28.49 28.01
C ILE A 1116 -25.81 -28.39 29.49
N ASP A 1117 -27.04 -28.76 29.85
CA ASP A 1117 -27.48 -28.82 31.25
C ASP A 1117 -26.87 -30.07 31.91
N ASN A 1118 -25.76 -29.90 32.63
CA ASN A 1118 -25.06 -30.99 33.32
C ASN A 1118 -25.89 -31.53 34.51
N ASN A 1119 -26.71 -32.54 34.21
CA ASN A 1119 -27.38 -33.50 35.12
C ASN A 1119 -28.50 -32.95 36.05
N PRO A 1120 -29.69 -33.57 36.10
CA PRO A 1120 -30.76 -33.19 37.04
C PRO A 1120 -30.49 -33.72 38.46
N GLY A 1121 -29.57 -33.07 39.17
CA GLY A 1121 -29.10 -33.49 40.51
C GLY A 1121 -29.21 -32.44 41.62
N ASP A 1122 -28.67 -31.23 41.39
CA ASP A 1122 -28.48 -30.26 42.48
C ASP A 1122 -29.59 -29.18 42.56
N ASN A 1123 -30.33 -29.23 43.66
CA ASN A 1123 -31.36 -28.23 44.00
C ASN A 1123 -30.75 -27.04 44.77
N ILE A 1124 -30.54 -25.90 44.10
CA ILE A 1124 -30.42 -24.58 44.75
C ILE A 1124 -31.33 -23.58 44.01
N PRO A 1125 -32.19 -22.81 44.71
CA PRO A 1125 -33.38 -22.21 44.08
C PRO A 1125 -33.13 -20.93 43.28
N THR A 1126 -33.94 -20.77 42.24
CA THR A 1126 -33.98 -19.60 41.35
C THR A 1126 -34.52 -18.34 42.04
N THR A 1127 -33.86 -17.19 41.81
CA THR A 1127 -34.47 -15.86 42.01
C THR A 1127 -34.15 -14.95 40.82
N GLN A 1128 -35.14 -14.11 40.53
CA GLN A 1128 -35.37 -13.35 39.30
C GLN A 1128 -34.22 -12.42 38.86
N GLY A 1129 -34.10 -12.22 37.54
CA GLY A 1129 -33.18 -11.25 36.94
C GLY A 1129 -33.50 -9.78 37.29
N PRO A 1130 -32.51 -8.88 37.21
CA PRO A 1130 -32.68 -7.49 37.61
C PRO A 1130 -33.51 -6.71 36.58
N THR A 1131 -34.56 -6.06 37.09
CA THR A 1131 -35.26 -4.98 36.37
C THR A 1131 -34.49 -3.68 36.55
N THR A 1132 -34.64 -2.77 35.59
CA THR A 1132 -34.06 -1.41 35.63
C THR A 1132 -34.55 -0.62 36.84
N THR A 1133 -33.64 0.01 37.59
CA THR A 1133 -33.94 1.11 38.52
C THR A 1133 -32.84 2.16 38.52
N ASP A 1134 -33.27 3.43 38.49
CA ASP A 1134 -32.46 4.63 38.62
C ASP A 1134 -31.90 4.86 40.05
N GLU A 1135 -31.06 5.90 40.17
CA GLU A 1135 -30.63 6.63 41.37
C GLU A 1135 -29.35 6.17 42.13
N PRO A 1136 -28.65 7.05 42.90
CA PRO A 1136 -27.36 7.60 42.44
C PRO A 1136 -26.16 7.27 43.38
N PRO A 1137 -24.91 7.78 43.17
CA PRO A 1137 -23.70 7.12 43.66
C PRO A 1137 -23.39 7.35 45.15
N VAL A 1138 -22.73 6.37 45.78
CA VAL A 1138 -22.20 6.48 47.15
C VAL A 1138 -20.68 6.56 47.13
N THR A 1139 -20.16 7.67 47.67
CA THR A 1139 -18.73 7.97 47.81
C THR A 1139 -18.08 7.24 49.00
N GLY A 1140 -16.95 6.57 48.78
CA GLY A 1140 -16.08 6.04 49.85
C GLY A 1140 -14.69 5.68 49.31
N PRO A 1141 -13.58 6.01 49.99
CA PRO A 1141 -12.23 5.86 49.43
C PRO A 1141 -11.68 4.43 49.50
N LEU A 1142 -10.84 4.09 48.53
CA LEU A 1142 -10.11 2.81 48.44
C LEU A 1142 -9.12 2.62 49.61
N PRO A 1143 -8.98 1.41 50.19
CA PRO A 1143 -7.93 1.11 51.16
C PRO A 1143 -6.58 0.86 50.47
N THR A 1144 -5.54 1.54 50.96
CA THR A 1144 -4.14 1.32 50.60
C THR A 1144 -3.53 0.15 51.39
N TYR A 1145 -2.72 -0.69 50.71
CA TYR A 1145 -1.90 -1.72 51.35
C TYR A 1145 -0.44 -1.30 51.40
N THR A 1146 0.22 -1.50 52.55
CA THR A 1146 1.57 -0.95 52.81
C THR A 1146 2.71 -1.99 52.81
N THR A 1147 2.44 -3.29 52.63
CA THR A 1147 3.46 -4.34 52.43
C THR A 1147 2.86 -5.64 51.87
N PHE A 1148 3.53 -6.24 50.89
CA PHE A 1148 3.33 -7.63 50.44
C PHE A 1148 4.24 -8.62 51.21
N PRO A 1149 3.79 -9.86 51.45
CA PRO A 1149 4.67 -11.01 51.69
C PRO A 1149 4.45 -12.15 50.67
N ALA A 1150 5.46 -13.02 50.50
CA ALA A 1150 5.58 -14.00 49.41
C ALA A 1150 5.69 -15.46 49.91
N GLY A 1151 5.54 -16.46 49.02
CA GLY A 1151 6.08 -17.80 49.25
C GLY A 1151 5.43 -19.00 48.54
N GLN A 1152 6.19 -19.57 47.59
CA GLN A 1152 6.23 -20.99 47.13
C GLN A 1152 5.17 -21.58 46.16
N ILE A 1153 5.74 -22.32 45.20
CA ILE A 1153 5.16 -23.16 44.13
C ILE A 1153 5.34 -24.63 44.56
N GLU A 1154 4.52 -25.57 44.08
CA GLU A 1154 4.98 -26.92 43.64
C GLU A 1154 3.91 -27.67 42.81
N ALA A 1155 4.35 -28.64 42.00
CA ALA A 1155 3.59 -29.32 40.95
C ALA A 1155 3.42 -30.83 41.22
N VAL A 1156 2.67 -31.56 40.36
CA VAL A 1156 2.55 -33.03 40.35
C VAL A 1156 2.48 -33.53 38.89
N GLU A 1157 3.18 -34.64 38.58
CA GLU A 1157 3.34 -35.28 37.27
C GLU A 1157 2.89 -36.77 37.28
N GLU A 1158 2.81 -37.40 36.08
CA GLU A 1158 2.82 -38.86 35.76
C GLU A 1158 1.56 -39.71 36.19
N ASP A 1159 1.12 -40.77 35.47
CA ASP A 1159 1.55 -41.40 34.20
C ASP A 1159 0.45 -42.28 33.55
N ASP A 1160 0.71 -42.81 32.33
CA ASP A 1160 -0.14 -43.67 31.45
C ASP A 1160 -0.41 -45.12 31.92
N ASP A 1161 -1.34 -45.85 31.25
CA ASP A 1161 -1.19 -47.27 30.80
C ASP A 1161 -2.45 -47.86 30.08
N ASP A 1162 -2.34 -48.06 28.76
CA ASP A 1162 -2.71 -49.20 27.86
C ASP A 1162 -4.07 -50.00 27.80
N ASP A 1163 -4.35 -50.37 26.53
CA ASP A 1163 -4.94 -51.63 25.97
C ASP A 1163 -6.47 -51.91 25.84
N ASP A 1164 -6.99 -51.51 24.66
CA ASP A 1164 -7.43 -52.38 23.51
C ASP A 1164 -8.73 -53.24 23.46
N ASP A 1165 -9.16 -53.46 22.20
CA ASP A 1165 -10.05 -54.50 21.63
C ASP A 1165 -11.61 -54.42 21.78
N VAL A 1166 -12.31 -53.89 20.75
CA VAL A 1166 -13.68 -54.36 20.39
C VAL A 1166 -13.88 -54.58 18.88
N VAL A 1167 -14.36 -55.79 18.58
CA VAL A 1167 -14.77 -56.34 17.28
C VAL A 1167 -15.95 -55.58 16.62
N GLY A 1168 -15.83 -55.22 15.34
CA GLY A 1168 -16.89 -54.50 14.59
C GLY A 1168 -17.97 -55.35 13.89
N PHE A 1169 -18.86 -54.71 13.11
CA PHE A 1169 -19.29 -55.04 11.72
C PHE A 1169 -20.46 -54.14 11.20
N ILE A 1170 -20.14 -53.19 10.29
CA ILE A 1170 -20.86 -52.51 9.15
C ILE A 1170 -22.34 -52.87 8.80
N THR A 1171 -23.16 -52.07 8.06
CA THR A 1171 -23.05 -50.95 7.04
C THR A 1171 -24.43 -50.17 6.97
N PRO A 1172 -24.74 -49.18 6.08
CA PRO A 1172 -23.99 -48.08 5.39
C PRO A 1172 -24.76 -46.72 5.21
N CYS A 1173 -24.07 -45.64 4.75
CA CYS A 1173 -24.64 -44.63 3.83
C CYS A 1173 -23.55 -43.78 3.12
N ASN A 1174 -23.64 -43.59 1.79
CA ASN A 1174 -22.58 -42.96 0.95
C ASN A 1174 -23.11 -41.77 0.12
N LEU A 1175 -22.51 -40.57 0.23
CA LEU A 1175 -22.72 -39.43 -0.70
C LEU A 1175 -21.66 -38.32 -0.55
N TRP A 1176 -21.32 -37.61 -1.64
CA TRP A 1176 -20.31 -36.54 -1.66
C TRP A 1176 -20.69 -35.35 -2.58
N PHE A 1177 -20.27 -34.14 -2.17
CA PHE A 1177 -20.32 -32.83 -2.85
C PHE A 1177 -21.68 -32.08 -3.02
N PHE A 1178 -21.71 -30.83 -2.51
CA PHE A 1178 -22.69 -29.80 -2.85
C PHE A 1178 -22.04 -28.50 -3.34
N ASN A 1179 -22.50 -28.00 -4.48
CA ASN A 1179 -22.58 -26.57 -4.77
C ASN A 1179 -23.89 -26.34 -5.56
N VAL A 1180 -24.62 -25.26 -5.30
CA VAL A 1180 -26.00 -25.06 -5.77
C VAL A 1180 -26.08 -23.79 -6.60
N SER A 1181 -26.45 -23.94 -7.87
CA SER A 1181 -26.72 -22.84 -8.81
C SER A 1181 -28.21 -22.75 -9.13
N TRP A 1182 -28.73 -21.53 -9.25
CA TRP A 1182 -30.07 -21.23 -9.76
C TRP A 1182 -29.98 -20.23 -10.91
N THR A 1183 -30.70 -20.49 -12.00
CA THR A 1183 -30.66 -19.68 -13.22
C THR A 1183 -32.06 -19.32 -13.73
N HIS A 1184 -32.27 -18.01 -13.89
CA HIS A 1184 -33.23 -17.32 -14.75
C HIS A 1184 -34.74 -17.37 -14.49
N LEU A 1185 -35.31 -16.16 -14.44
CA LEU A 1185 -36.70 -15.86 -14.82
C LEU A 1185 -36.70 -14.61 -15.72
N LEU A 1186 -37.04 -14.76 -17.00
CA LEU A 1186 -37.48 -13.64 -17.88
C LEU A 1186 -37.97 -14.16 -19.25
N ALA A 1187 -39.28 -14.23 -19.44
CA ALA A 1187 -39.94 -14.06 -20.75
C ALA A 1187 -41.47 -13.93 -20.62
N PHE A 1188 -42.03 -13.02 -21.43
CA PHE A 1188 -43.44 -12.78 -21.77
C PHE A 1188 -44.23 -11.73 -20.98
N LEU A 1189 -44.18 -10.50 -21.51
CA LEU A 1189 -45.40 -9.79 -21.89
C LEU A 1189 -45.40 -9.57 -23.41
N ASP A 1190 -46.60 -9.50 -23.98
CA ASP A 1190 -46.92 -9.63 -25.41
C ASP A 1190 -47.38 -8.28 -26.01
N GLN A 1191 -47.36 -8.21 -27.35
CA GLN A 1191 -48.00 -7.23 -28.24
C GLN A 1191 -47.25 -5.93 -28.65
N SER A 1192 -47.25 -5.75 -29.98
CA SER A 1192 -46.72 -4.68 -30.86
C SER A 1192 -45.21 -4.58 -31.06
#